data_AF-A0A142X5J6-F1
#
_entry.id   AF-A0A142X5J6-F1
#
_cell.length_a   1.000
_cell.length_b   1.000
_cell.length_c   1.000
_cell.angle_alpha   90.00
_cell.angle_beta   90.00
_cell.angle_gamma   90.00
#
_symmetry.space_group_name_H-M   'P 1'
#
loop_
_entity.id
_entity.type
_entity.pdbx_description
1 polymer ?
#
loop_
_entity_poly.entity_id
_entity_poly.type
_entity_poly.pdbx_seq_one_letter_code
_entity_poly.pdbx_strand_id
1 'polypeptide(L)'
;MKIRDLRIEGFGVLSALPLHDLNEGLTVLHGPNGSGKSTLLQFIRGLFLGYSEARRLRLLPPLRGGTPGGSMVLTDPVRFTLTRHARNDLSDTLAINVSHGSPEDARRLRGTIEGLRPDLFRTLYAVGSLEAHSLGQLVDIADRDGIDLRTRRSDATWLRSQMETLQGEQSGLLSPSPQQGRIQELETERDRLRARIDVCRGEQQTRHEDHSATLRRLQEQGARLQREIDWLDQQLQTVQCDLNACHDRLWGRTSRTIRTVRRVEVEQPVAAPLVTTALPEIEELDRQIEHCRQVLRDLASSRRKLTVESASLAGAETPDDPTTFARDRAALRLLEGNLHRLDGLVEQVLDAQKIGRCLCDATQAALAGSSDSMREQVYLLCQSLNRREKESQRRMLLAQRDGVDRMELDLEARIRDLRSRRDAILTAQADTDRERIRYRSDLERVGCECDAHGRWEALAAAPVPTAVERSIVEIPEEQIVEDSTARPGDAALARELADLKDQLWLQLQGVRGRQAALIRDLARIEGRGGEFADDRALQSMQYEYSVLEQKLADSRSQWQSLALLQATLNLARRKLENEIQPPVIADASATFRRLTEERYSGFRYAPETRELYAVLSSGQQHGLSSLSRGTLDQAALSLRLALADEYARRGLRLPFIFDDVLVDTDEGRLRIAVTVLKEAAARGHQILFLTCQDHLAGLFHEMGIAVRGLHREWQPVVRGTAAEPRPVRAAEVPASIERRLTAPVMLAPSAIPAAASAPEAVSAMDEIDEPGDTISLRSQPDSPFWLQVDSPVSLIPSLGAQMGRRLGAIGIATVADLIDVDPESVDMPLSSLQVSAAQLRTWQAEGRLLCCVPGLTGRDVQLIVACGIVNPAELAEIDADVLLARALRLQDGMSPGSFEWLAPGQTFPSRESARQWIGAAHRSRTLADALDAAGWGEDDDGSDGEGDGGNGFGGDDPGPFGDDSGRGPRTLRRARRTRAGRKNRVTLRNSASRMRLRAESPGEAGGKAEPSEWRYFLQTDSPVVDAPSIGPKMAERLKELGILTVSDLIGRRAESISAGLTEAKVTARQAQDWQRQAVLMCRVPELRGHDVQILVACGVDTAEQLAGIAPATLWKQVEAFLETRDAARVLRSSTPPDLDEVTDWIRFAGHSRALRAA
;
A
#
# COMPACT_ATOMS: atom_id res chain seq x y z
N MET A 1 44.05 -4.87 -50.55
CA MET A 1 44.46 -4.47 -51.92
C MET A 1 44.25 -2.98 -52.13
N LYS A 2 45.22 -2.28 -52.74
CA LYS A 2 45.06 -0.92 -53.32
C LYS A 2 45.60 -0.87 -54.75
N ILE A 3 44.94 -0.14 -55.64
CA ILE A 3 45.32 0.12 -57.04
C ILE A 3 46.35 1.25 -57.09
N ARG A 4 47.40 1.08 -57.89
CA ARG A 4 48.41 2.11 -58.21
C ARG A 4 48.28 2.59 -59.65
N ASP A 5 48.29 1.63 -60.57
CA ASP A 5 48.30 1.85 -62.01
C ASP A 5 47.22 0.98 -62.65
N LEU A 6 46.61 1.47 -63.74
CA LEU A 6 45.64 0.73 -64.53
C LEU A 6 45.87 1.03 -66.02
N ARG A 7 46.00 -0.01 -66.83
CA ARG A 7 46.31 0.08 -68.27
C ARG A 7 45.29 -0.74 -69.06
N ILE A 8 44.45 -0.04 -69.82
CA ILE A 8 43.47 -0.65 -70.73
C ILE A 8 44.07 -0.70 -72.13
N GLU A 9 44.18 -1.89 -72.72
CA GLU A 9 44.66 -2.04 -74.10
C GLU A 9 43.49 -1.91 -75.08
N GLY A 10 42.38 -2.59 -74.80
CA GLY A 10 41.11 -2.42 -75.50
C GLY A 10 39.94 -3.00 -74.71
N PHE A 11 38.94 -2.18 -74.39
CA PHE A 11 37.72 -2.59 -73.68
C PHE A 11 36.57 -1.59 -73.92
N GLY A 12 35.52 -2.02 -74.62
CA GLY A 12 34.39 -1.16 -74.99
C GLY A 12 34.82 0.06 -75.80
N VAL A 13 34.50 1.27 -75.30
CA VAL A 13 34.90 2.56 -75.89
C VAL A 13 36.37 2.92 -75.55
N LEU A 14 36.96 2.27 -74.55
CA LEU A 14 38.31 2.56 -74.06
C LEU A 14 39.34 1.73 -74.84
N SER A 15 40.45 2.36 -75.22
CA SER A 15 41.58 1.73 -75.93
C SER A 15 42.83 2.55 -75.63
N ALA A 16 43.96 1.87 -75.43
CA ALA A 16 45.26 2.46 -75.07
C ALA A 16 45.22 3.53 -73.95
N LEU A 17 44.46 3.30 -72.87
CA LEU A 17 44.31 4.25 -71.76
C LEU A 17 45.17 3.83 -70.55
N PRO A 18 46.26 4.56 -70.23
CA PRO A 18 46.96 4.45 -68.97
C PRO A 18 46.40 5.43 -67.91
N LEU A 19 46.24 4.94 -66.68
CA LEU A 19 46.00 5.72 -65.48
C LEU A 19 47.11 5.37 -64.47
N HIS A 20 47.96 6.34 -64.14
CA HIS A 20 49.11 6.17 -63.25
C HIS A 20 48.94 6.91 -61.92
N ASP A 21 49.72 6.51 -60.92
CA ASP A 21 49.82 7.17 -59.61
C ASP A 21 48.46 7.48 -58.96
N LEU A 22 47.55 6.50 -58.93
CA LEU A 22 46.25 6.64 -58.26
C LEU A 22 46.47 6.74 -56.73
N ASN A 23 45.77 7.68 -56.09
CA ASN A 23 45.94 7.94 -54.66
C ASN A 23 45.36 6.78 -53.83
N GLU A 24 46.03 6.44 -52.72
CA GLU A 24 45.66 5.38 -51.80
C GLU A 24 44.40 5.65 -50.97
N GLY A 25 43.99 6.91 -50.86
CA GLY A 25 42.73 7.33 -50.27
C GLY A 25 41.64 7.49 -51.33
N LEU A 26 41.02 8.68 -51.36
CA LEU A 26 39.95 9.03 -52.30
C LEU A 26 40.52 9.75 -53.54
N THR A 27 40.24 9.22 -54.73
CA THR A 27 40.52 9.85 -56.03
C THR A 27 39.21 9.99 -56.82
N VAL A 28 38.98 11.15 -57.42
CA VAL A 28 37.81 11.41 -58.28
C VAL A 28 38.23 11.40 -59.74
N LEU A 29 37.55 10.62 -60.57
CA LEU A 29 37.75 10.56 -62.02
C LEU A 29 36.54 11.17 -62.73
N HIS A 30 36.69 12.43 -63.15
CA HIS A 30 35.66 13.17 -63.86
C HIS A 30 35.68 12.87 -65.37
N GLY A 31 34.49 12.83 -65.98
CA GLY A 31 34.38 12.77 -67.43
C GLY A 31 32.94 12.89 -67.93
N PRO A 32 32.72 13.58 -69.08
CA PRO A 32 31.39 13.79 -69.65
C PRO A 32 30.72 12.46 -70.02
N ASN A 33 29.41 12.47 -70.22
CA ASN A 33 28.68 11.27 -70.62
C ASN A 33 29.21 10.72 -71.96
N GLY A 34 29.32 9.39 -72.05
CA GLY A 34 29.99 8.71 -73.16
C GLY A 34 31.52 8.59 -73.05
N SER A 35 32.18 9.24 -72.06
CA SER A 35 33.63 9.10 -71.84
C SER A 35 34.09 7.71 -71.37
N GLY A 36 33.18 6.82 -71.03
CA GLY A 36 33.49 5.43 -70.65
C GLY A 36 33.75 5.20 -69.16
N LYS A 37 33.28 6.05 -68.25
CA LYS A 37 33.35 5.81 -66.79
C LYS A 37 32.76 4.45 -66.38
N SER A 38 31.53 4.16 -66.80
CA SER A 38 30.91 2.83 -66.59
C SER A 38 31.65 1.71 -67.31
N THR A 39 32.32 2.01 -68.43
CA THR A 39 33.22 1.06 -69.12
C THR A 39 34.47 0.75 -68.30
N LEU A 40 35.02 1.73 -67.57
CA LEU A 40 36.11 1.54 -66.61
C LEU A 40 35.64 0.74 -65.37
N LEU A 41 34.44 1.00 -64.84
CA LEU A 41 33.84 0.16 -63.78
C LEU A 41 33.71 -1.30 -64.24
N GLN A 42 33.16 -1.56 -65.43
CA GLN A 42 33.05 -2.92 -65.94
C GLN A 42 34.41 -3.54 -66.31
N PHE A 43 35.43 -2.74 -66.64
CA PHE A 43 36.80 -3.22 -66.83
C PHE A 43 37.41 -3.69 -65.51
N ILE A 44 37.29 -2.90 -64.44
CA ILE A 44 37.78 -3.27 -63.10
C ILE A 44 37.03 -4.48 -62.55
N ARG A 45 35.69 -4.52 -62.67
CA ARG A 45 34.89 -5.73 -62.39
C ARG A 45 35.39 -6.93 -63.20
N GLY A 46 35.69 -6.75 -64.48
CA GLY A 46 36.20 -7.80 -65.36
C GLY A 46 37.60 -8.32 -65.02
N LEU A 47 38.52 -7.47 -64.53
CA LEU A 47 39.85 -7.90 -64.08
C LEU A 47 39.76 -8.87 -62.90
N PHE A 48 38.92 -8.57 -61.90
CA PHE A 48 38.70 -9.45 -60.76
C PHE A 48 37.82 -10.67 -61.14
N LEU A 49 36.59 -10.43 -61.61
CA LEU A 49 35.54 -11.45 -61.77
C LEU A 49 35.52 -12.19 -63.11
N GLY A 50 36.35 -11.78 -64.08
CA GLY A 50 36.36 -12.29 -65.44
C GLY A 50 35.37 -11.61 -66.40
N TYR A 51 35.62 -11.80 -67.70
CA TYR A 51 34.98 -10.99 -68.75
C TYR A 51 33.60 -11.48 -69.24
N SER A 52 32.97 -12.44 -68.54
CA SER A 52 31.64 -12.98 -68.90
C SER A 52 30.54 -11.92 -68.96
N GLU A 53 30.50 -10.97 -68.00
CA GLU A 53 29.51 -9.88 -68.01
C GLU A 53 29.83 -8.83 -69.09
N ALA A 54 31.11 -8.55 -69.33
CA ALA A 54 31.56 -7.63 -70.37
C ALA A 54 31.11 -8.08 -71.77
N ARG A 55 31.10 -9.39 -72.02
CA ARG A 55 30.56 -10.00 -73.25
C ARG A 55 29.04 -9.84 -73.36
N ARG A 56 28.29 -10.08 -72.27
CA ARG A 56 26.83 -9.85 -72.23
C ARG A 56 26.46 -8.39 -72.50
N LEU A 57 27.22 -7.46 -71.93
CA LEU A 57 27.09 -6.00 -72.14
C LEU A 57 27.70 -5.51 -73.47
N ARG A 58 28.17 -6.42 -74.34
CA ARG A 58 28.76 -6.12 -75.67
C ARG A 58 29.94 -5.14 -75.63
N LEU A 59 30.70 -5.13 -74.52
CA LEU A 59 31.93 -4.34 -74.36
C LEU A 59 33.15 -5.04 -75.00
N LEU A 60 32.98 -6.28 -75.47
CA LEU A 60 33.98 -7.08 -76.17
C LEU A 60 33.38 -7.67 -77.45
N PRO A 61 34.06 -7.60 -78.61
CA PRO A 61 35.38 -6.99 -78.83
C PRO A 61 35.38 -5.45 -78.69
N PRO A 62 36.55 -4.80 -78.49
CA PRO A 62 36.64 -3.36 -78.28
C PRO A 62 36.25 -2.55 -79.52
N LEU A 63 35.44 -1.50 -79.33
CA LEU A 63 34.88 -0.66 -80.41
C LEU A 63 35.94 0.21 -81.13
N ARG A 64 37.08 0.45 -80.48
CA ARG A 64 38.23 1.20 -81.04
C ARG A 64 39.43 0.31 -81.37
N GLY A 65 39.28 -1.01 -81.32
CA GLY A 65 40.38 -1.96 -81.46
C GLY A 65 41.35 -1.97 -80.26
N GLY A 66 42.49 -2.63 -80.45
CA GLY A 66 43.42 -2.99 -79.39
C GLY A 66 43.16 -4.39 -78.81
N THR A 67 44.12 -4.93 -78.06
CA THR A 67 44.03 -6.25 -77.42
C THR A 67 42.84 -6.29 -76.44
N PRO A 68 41.90 -7.25 -76.56
CA PRO A 68 40.80 -7.38 -75.60
C PRO A 68 41.29 -7.60 -74.15
N GLY A 69 41.19 -6.57 -73.30
CA GLY A 69 41.59 -6.60 -71.89
C GLY A 69 42.69 -5.60 -71.53
N GLY A 70 43.53 -5.96 -70.55
CA GLY A 70 44.59 -5.09 -70.04
C GLY A 70 45.16 -5.56 -68.69
N SER A 71 45.79 -4.63 -67.96
CA SER A 71 46.46 -4.92 -66.68
C SER A 71 46.26 -3.82 -65.63
N MET A 72 46.44 -4.19 -64.36
CA MET A 72 46.31 -3.31 -63.21
C MET A 72 47.36 -3.67 -62.16
N VAL A 73 48.05 -2.67 -61.63
CA VAL A 73 49.08 -2.83 -60.60
C VAL A 73 48.45 -2.58 -59.23
N LEU A 74 48.51 -3.61 -58.39
CA LEU A 74 47.94 -3.65 -57.05
C LEU A 74 49.06 -3.67 -55.99
N THR A 75 48.72 -3.31 -54.76
CA THR A 75 49.55 -3.47 -53.56
C THR A 75 48.75 -4.21 -52.50
N ASP A 76 49.21 -5.40 -52.07
CA ASP A 76 48.63 -6.16 -50.95
C ASP A 76 49.52 -7.31 -50.44
N PRO A 77 50.12 -7.20 -49.25
CA PRO A 77 50.96 -6.06 -48.89
C PRO A 77 52.12 -5.83 -49.88
N VAL A 78 52.43 -6.80 -50.76
CA VAL A 78 53.45 -6.73 -51.81
C VAL A 78 52.88 -6.07 -53.08
N ARG A 79 53.71 -5.42 -53.91
CA ARG A 79 53.28 -4.91 -55.24
C ARG A 79 53.21 -6.05 -56.26
N PHE A 80 52.10 -6.13 -57.00
CA PHE A 80 51.88 -7.15 -58.04
C PHE A 80 51.06 -6.61 -59.20
N THR A 81 51.21 -7.20 -60.38
CA THR A 81 50.45 -6.87 -61.59
C THR A 81 49.44 -7.97 -61.86
N LEU A 82 48.16 -7.59 -61.90
CA LEU A 82 47.02 -8.38 -62.32
C LEU A 82 46.75 -8.13 -63.80
N THR A 83 46.95 -9.12 -64.66
CA THR A 83 46.73 -9.00 -66.11
C THR A 83 45.65 -9.97 -66.56
N ARG A 84 44.67 -9.48 -67.33
CA ARG A 84 43.61 -10.31 -67.90
C ARG A 84 43.33 -9.92 -69.35
N HIS A 85 43.28 -10.93 -70.23
CA HIS A 85 42.91 -10.77 -71.64
C HIS A 85 41.78 -11.73 -72.01
N ALA A 86 40.85 -11.27 -72.84
CA ALA A 86 39.78 -12.09 -73.38
C ALA A 86 40.23 -12.78 -74.67
N ARG A 87 39.94 -14.08 -74.79
CA ARG A 87 40.23 -14.89 -75.98
C ARG A 87 38.99 -15.08 -76.88
N ASN A 88 39.26 -15.51 -78.11
CA ASN A 88 38.27 -15.80 -79.15
C ASN A 88 37.43 -17.05 -78.83
N ASP A 89 37.97 -17.98 -78.04
CA ASP A 89 37.31 -19.21 -77.53
C ASP A 89 36.33 -18.95 -76.37
N LEU A 90 35.93 -17.69 -76.16
CA LEU A 90 35.13 -17.18 -75.04
C LEU A 90 35.76 -17.32 -73.64
N SER A 91 36.97 -17.87 -73.51
CA SER A 91 37.72 -17.88 -72.24
C SER A 91 38.45 -16.55 -71.98
N ASP A 92 39.01 -16.39 -70.79
CA ASP A 92 39.86 -15.25 -70.43
C ASP A 92 41.02 -15.69 -69.53
N THR A 93 42.20 -15.13 -69.76
CA THR A 93 43.45 -15.59 -69.13
C THR A 93 43.80 -14.75 -67.91
N LEU A 94 43.86 -15.34 -66.72
CA LEU A 94 44.26 -14.64 -65.50
C LEU A 94 45.75 -14.85 -65.17
N ALA A 95 46.57 -13.81 -65.32
CA ALA A 95 47.97 -13.78 -64.92
C ALA A 95 48.19 -12.84 -63.72
N ILE A 96 49.03 -13.26 -62.78
CA ILE A 96 49.38 -12.51 -61.56
C ILE A 96 50.91 -12.58 -61.41
N ASN A 97 51.57 -11.44 -61.59
CA ASN A 97 53.03 -11.31 -61.53
C ASN A 97 53.41 -10.47 -60.32
N VAL A 98 54.07 -11.05 -59.32
CA VAL A 98 54.49 -10.33 -58.10
C VAL A 98 55.89 -9.74 -58.31
N SER A 99 56.09 -8.47 -57.96
CA SER A 99 57.35 -7.76 -58.29
C SER A 99 58.55 -8.20 -57.45
N HIS A 100 58.33 -8.47 -56.16
CA HIS A 100 59.35 -8.85 -55.18
C HIS A 100 58.76 -9.78 -54.10
N GLY A 101 58.21 -10.93 -54.50
CA GLY A 101 57.53 -11.85 -53.57
C GLY A 101 57.73 -13.32 -53.93
N SER A 102 57.29 -14.20 -53.02
CA SER A 102 57.38 -15.66 -53.16
C SER A 102 56.41 -16.18 -54.24
N PRO A 103 56.72 -17.31 -54.91
CA PRO A 103 55.73 -18.09 -55.66
C PRO A 103 54.52 -18.55 -54.82
N GLU A 104 54.56 -18.39 -53.49
CA GLU A 104 53.44 -18.60 -52.57
C GLU A 104 52.53 -17.38 -52.46
N ASP A 105 53.08 -16.16 -52.47
CA ASP A 105 52.29 -14.92 -52.51
C ASP A 105 51.43 -14.88 -53.78
N ALA A 106 52.01 -15.24 -54.93
CA ALA A 106 51.28 -15.35 -56.19
C ALA A 106 50.13 -16.37 -56.13
N ARG A 107 50.32 -17.51 -55.43
CA ARG A 107 49.28 -18.53 -55.21
C ARG A 107 48.19 -18.06 -54.24
N ARG A 108 48.57 -17.39 -53.15
CA ARG A 108 47.64 -16.78 -52.18
C ARG A 108 46.78 -15.71 -52.83
N LEU A 109 47.40 -14.75 -53.53
CA LEU A 109 46.70 -13.69 -54.25
C LEU A 109 45.77 -14.24 -55.33
N ARG A 110 46.20 -15.29 -56.06
CA ARG A 110 45.33 -16.03 -56.98
C ARG A 110 44.10 -16.60 -56.27
N GLY A 111 44.28 -17.36 -55.20
CA GLY A 111 43.17 -17.91 -54.41
C GLY A 111 42.23 -16.85 -53.84
N THR A 112 42.74 -15.70 -53.42
CA THR A 112 41.93 -14.56 -52.95
C THR A 112 41.11 -13.92 -54.07
N ILE A 113 41.61 -13.86 -55.31
CA ILE A 113 40.90 -13.30 -56.46
C ILE A 113 39.93 -14.32 -57.09
N GLU A 114 40.29 -15.60 -57.15
CA GLU A 114 39.45 -16.67 -57.70
C GLU A 114 38.34 -17.09 -56.73
N GLY A 115 38.55 -16.96 -55.41
CA GLY A 115 37.51 -17.11 -54.38
C GLY A 115 36.63 -15.88 -54.17
N LEU A 116 36.84 -14.80 -54.94
CA LEU A 116 36.16 -13.51 -54.76
C LEU A 116 34.74 -13.55 -55.36
N ARG A 117 33.72 -13.55 -54.50
CA ARG A 117 32.33 -13.74 -54.93
C ARG A 117 31.82 -12.57 -55.79
N PRO A 118 31.19 -12.84 -56.97
CA PRO A 118 30.72 -11.78 -57.87
C PRO A 118 29.66 -10.84 -57.28
N ASP A 119 28.78 -11.33 -56.42
CA ASP A 119 27.74 -10.53 -55.76
C ASP A 119 28.34 -9.60 -54.70
N LEU A 120 29.15 -10.14 -53.79
CA LEU A 120 29.91 -9.36 -52.80
C LEU A 120 30.68 -8.20 -53.45
N PHE A 121 31.43 -8.47 -54.53
CA PHE A 121 32.24 -7.42 -55.15
C PHE A 121 31.41 -6.34 -55.86
N ARG A 122 30.33 -6.71 -56.56
CA ARG A 122 29.48 -5.75 -57.30
C ARG A 122 28.60 -4.91 -56.38
N THR A 123 28.09 -5.50 -55.30
CA THR A 123 27.12 -4.83 -54.42
C THR A 123 27.81 -4.06 -53.30
N LEU A 124 28.95 -4.54 -52.78
CA LEU A 124 29.67 -3.86 -51.69
C LEU A 124 30.73 -2.87 -52.20
N TYR A 125 31.64 -3.29 -53.09
CA TYR A 125 32.86 -2.53 -53.41
C TYR A 125 32.80 -1.76 -54.74
N ALA A 126 32.45 -2.43 -55.84
CA ALA A 126 32.52 -1.88 -57.20
C ALA A 126 31.10 -1.65 -57.75
N VAL A 127 30.51 -0.49 -57.44
CA VAL A 127 29.07 -0.17 -57.47
C VAL A 127 28.78 0.91 -58.52
N GLY A 128 27.75 0.70 -59.36
CA GLY A 128 27.18 1.75 -60.22
C GLY A 128 25.79 2.19 -59.74
N SER A 129 25.20 3.18 -60.41
CA SER A 129 23.90 3.78 -60.04
C SER A 129 22.74 2.78 -59.84
N LEU A 130 22.73 1.63 -60.54
CA LEU A 130 21.75 0.56 -60.35
C LEU A 130 21.96 -0.21 -59.03
N GLU A 131 23.20 -0.50 -58.66
CA GLU A 131 23.51 -1.28 -57.44
C GLU A 131 23.66 -0.38 -56.19
N ALA A 132 23.79 0.94 -56.38
CA ALA A 132 23.89 1.95 -55.32
C ALA A 132 22.81 1.75 -54.25
N HIS A 133 21.56 1.66 -54.70
CA HIS A 133 20.33 1.52 -53.90
C HIS A 133 20.10 0.12 -53.26
N SER A 134 20.96 -0.88 -53.50
CA SER A 134 20.64 -2.30 -53.22
C SER A 134 20.84 -2.76 -51.76
N LEU A 135 20.09 -2.16 -50.83
CA LEU A 135 20.13 -2.48 -49.40
C LEU A 135 19.81 -3.94 -49.05
N GLY A 136 18.78 -4.54 -49.67
CA GLY A 136 18.40 -5.94 -49.39
C GLY A 136 19.54 -6.92 -49.67
N GLN A 137 20.24 -6.73 -50.79
CA GLN A 137 21.40 -7.56 -51.14
C GLN A 137 22.56 -7.39 -50.16
N LEU A 138 22.77 -6.19 -49.59
CA LEU A 138 23.79 -5.97 -48.55
C LEU A 138 23.46 -6.75 -47.27
N VAL A 139 22.18 -6.84 -46.90
CA VAL A 139 21.69 -7.67 -45.79
C VAL A 139 21.86 -9.16 -46.11
N ASP A 140 21.44 -9.63 -47.29
CA ASP A 140 21.63 -11.02 -47.74
C ASP A 140 23.10 -11.46 -47.73
N ILE A 141 24.00 -10.58 -48.18
CA ILE A 141 25.45 -10.81 -48.22
C ILE A 141 26.01 -10.94 -46.79
N ALA A 142 25.55 -10.11 -45.86
CA ALA A 142 26.00 -10.12 -44.47
C ALA A 142 25.50 -11.36 -43.72
N ASP A 143 24.21 -11.68 -43.83
CA ASP A 143 23.59 -12.86 -43.23
C ASP A 143 24.24 -14.17 -43.74
N ARG A 144 24.63 -14.23 -45.02
CA ARG A 144 25.28 -15.40 -45.62
C ARG A 144 26.74 -15.59 -45.18
N ASP A 145 27.44 -14.52 -44.83
CA ASP A 145 28.87 -14.55 -44.47
C ASP A 145 29.09 -14.54 -42.94
N GLY A 146 28.01 -14.74 -42.17
CA GLY A 146 28.07 -14.71 -40.71
C GLY A 146 28.54 -13.35 -40.18
N ILE A 147 28.15 -12.26 -40.84
CA ILE A 147 28.23 -10.92 -40.25
C ILE A 147 27.00 -10.75 -39.37
N ASP A 148 27.25 -10.47 -38.08
CA ASP A 148 26.19 -10.35 -37.09
C ASP A 148 25.44 -9.03 -37.29
N LEU A 149 24.38 -9.05 -38.11
CA LEU A 149 23.36 -8.01 -38.15
C LEU A 149 22.30 -8.17 -37.06
N ARG A 150 22.39 -9.27 -36.31
CA ARG A 150 21.48 -9.66 -35.23
C ARG A 150 22.07 -9.24 -33.89
N THR A 151 21.25 -8.65 -33.03
CA THR A 151 21.55 -8.57 -31.60
C THR A 151 21.84 -9.99 -31.11
N ARG A 152 23.02 -10.21 -30.53
CA ARG A 152 23.37 -11.56 -30.04
C ARG A 152 22.37 -11.97 -28.96
N ARG A 153 21.81 -13.17 -29.17
CA ARG A 153 20.77 -13.86 -28.38
C ARG A 153 20.78 -13.53 -26.88
N SER A 154 19.62 -13.49 -26.21
CA SER A 154 18.38 -14.21 -26.54
C SER A 154 17.19 -13.35 -26.94
N ASP A 155 16.24 -13.96 -27.64
CA ASP A 155 14.94 -13.37 -27.95
C ASP A 155 14.24 -12.90 -26.66
N ALA A 156 13.85 -11.63 -26.62
CA ALA A 156 13.02 -11.08 -25.55
C ALA A 156 11.55 -11.59 -25.63
N THR A 157 11.29 -12.73 -26.26
CA THR A 157 9.98 -13.38 -26.33
C THR A 157 9.51 -13.88 -24.98
N TRP A 158 10.43 -14.42 -24.15
CA TRP A 158 10.13 -14.71 -22.74
C TRP A 158 9.75 -13.42 -22.00
N LEU A 159 10.61 -12.39 -22.04
CA LEU A 159 10.35 -11.12 -21.36
C LEU A 159 9.04 -10.45 -21.82
N ARG A 160 8.76 -10.48 -23.13
CA ARG A 160 7.53 -9.98 -23.74
C ARG A 160 6.31 -10.76 -23.27
N SER A 161 6.38 -12.10 -23.28
CA SER A 161 5.32 -12.96 -22.75
C SER A 161 5.06 -12.72 -21.26
N GLN A 162 6.11 -12.55 -20.44
CA GLN A 162 5.93 -12.20 -19.03
C GLN A 162 5.33 -10.80 -18.85
N MET A 163 5.72 -9.81 -19.65
CA MET A 163 5.08 -8.49 -19.64
C MET A 163 3.62 -8.54 -20.11
N GLU A 164 3.28 -9.38 -21.10
CA GLU A 164 1.89 -9.60 -21.55
C GLU A 164 1.06 -10.31 -20.46
N THR A 165 1.61 -11.29 -19.75
CA THR A 165 0.97 -11.92 -18.58
C THR A 165 0.76 -10.90 -17.45
N LEU A 166 1.77 -10.11 -17.09
CA LEU A 166 1.68 -9.08 -16.05
C LEU A 166 0.67 -7.99 -16.43
N GLN A 167 0.57 -7.59 -17.70
CA GLN A 167 -0.48 -6.69 -18.18
C GLN A 167 -1.87 -7.32 -18.10
N GLY A 168 -2.00 -8.64 -18.36
CA GLY A 168 -3.23 -9.39 -18.15
C GLY A 168 -3.68 -9.39 -16.68
N GLU A 169 -2.78 -9.70 -15.76
CA GLU A 169 -3.05 -9.66 -14.31
C GLU A 169 -3.38 -8.24 -13.82
N GLN A 170 -2.58 -7.24 -14.24
CA GLN A 170 -2.79 -5.85 -13.86
C GLN A 170 -4.13 -5.29 -14.38
N SER A 171 -4.55 -5.67 -15.60
CA SER A 171 -5.83 -5.24 -16.17
C SER A 171 -7.03 -6.01 -15.61
N GLY A 172 -6.87 -7.27 -15.17
CA GLY A 172 -7.90 -7.98 -14.40
C GLY A 172 -8.16 -7.36 -13.01
N LEU A 173 -7.11 -6.83 -12.36
CA LEU A 173 -7.27 -6.06 -11.12
C LEU A 173 -7.89 -4.68 -11.37
N LEU A 174 -7.47 -3.97 -12.44
CA LEU A 174 -7.83 -2.58 -12.70
C LEU A 174 -8.19 -2.31 -14.17
N SER A 175 -9.29 -2.90 -14.63
CA SER A 175 -9.90 -2.58 -15.93
C SER A 175 -10.64 -1.22 -15.86
N PRO A 176 -10.62 -0.39 -16.92
CA PRO A 176 -11.42 0.83 -16.99
C PRO A 176 -12.93 0.58 -17.18
N SER A 177 -13.35 -0.68 -17.36
CA SER A 177 -14.76 -1.08 -17.44
C SER A 177 -15.27 -1.53 -16.05
N PRO A 178 -16.34 -0.91 -15.48
CA PRO A 178 -16.87 -1.21 -14.14
C PRO A 178 -17.40 -2.64 -13.90
N GLN A 179 -17.30 -3.53 -14.89
CA GLN A 179 -17.75 -4.92 -14.84
C GLN A 179 -16.60 -5.92 -15.07
N GLN A 180 -15.34 -5.45 -15.03
CA GLN A 180 -14.17 -6.28 -15.38
C GLN A 180 -12.92 -6.03 -14.50
N GLY A 181 -12.90 -5.00 -13.66
CA GLY A 181 -11.77 -4.69 -12.78
C GLY A 181 -12.08 -5.08 -11.33
N ARG A 182 -11.36 -6.06 -10.78
CA ARG A 182 -11.64 -6.59 -9.44
C ARG A 182 -11.63 -5.53 -8.33
N ILE A 183 -10.80 -4.49 -8.45
CA ILE A 183 -10.77 -3.37 -7.50
C ILE A 183 -12.05 -2.53 -7.62
N GLN A 184 -12.57 -2.28 -8.84
CA GLN A 184 -13.82 -1.53 -9.03
C GLN A 184 -15.05 -2.31 -8.55
N GLU A 185 -15.07 -3.64 -8.73
CA GLU A 185 -16.11 -4.49 -8.14
C GLU A 185 -16.19 -4.28 -6.61
N LEU A 186 -15.04 -4.43 -5.93
CA LEU A 186 -14.93 -4.23 -4.48
C LEU A 186 -15.27 -2.80 -4.06
N GLU A 187 -14.89 -1.78 -4.82
CA GLU A 187 -15.27 -0.38 -4.54
C GLU A 187 -16.79 -0.17 -4.65
N THR A 188 -17.46 -0.73 -5.66
CA THR A 188 -18.93 -0.63 -5.77
C THR A 188 -19.66 -1.41 -4.67
N GLU A 189 -19.13 -2.55 -4.25
CA GLU A 189 -19.74 -3.38 -3.20
C GLU A 189 -19.52 -2.77 -1.80
N ARG A 190 -18.35 -2.19 -1.53
CA ARG A 190 -18.08 -1.33 -0.36
C ARG A 190 -19.12 -0.22 -0.26
N ASP A 191 -19.35 0.52 -1.34
CA ASP A 191 -20.22 1.70 -1.32
C ASP A 191 -21.71 1.34 -1.20
N ARG A 192 -22.14 0.20 -1.77
CA ARG A 192 -23.46 -0.40 -1.51
C ARG A 192 -23.64 -0.78 -0.04
N LEU A 193 -22.67 -1.48 0.54
CA LEU A 193 -22.73 -1.94 1.91
C LEU A 193 -22.69 -0.77 2.91
N ARG A 194 -21.85 0.25 2.63
CA ARG A 194 -21.83 1.51 3.36
C ARG A 194 -23.19 2.21 3.37
N ALA A 195 -23.84 2.33 2.21
CA ALA A 195 -25.17 2.93 2.12
C ALA A 195 -26.22 2.15 2.94
N ARG A 196 -26.12 0.80 3.00
CA ARG A 196 -26.97 -0.03 3.88
C ARG A 196 -26.69 0.21 5.36
N ILE A 197 -25.42 0.31 5.76
CA ILE A 197 -24.99 0.62 7.14
C ILE A 197 -25.51 2.00 7.56
N ASP A 198 -25.37 3.02 6.71
CA ASP A 198 -25.78 4.39 7.03
C ASP A 198 -27.33 4.51 7.14
N VAL A 199 -28.09 3.79 6.30
CA VAL A 199 -29.56 3.68 6.45
C VAL A 199 -29.94 2.95 7.75
N CYS A 200 -29.30 1.81 8.05
CA CYS A 200 -29.59 1.02 9.25
C CYS A 200 -29.27 1.81 10.53
N ARG A 201 -28.15 2.55 10.57
CA ARG A 201 -27.82 3.50 11.65
C ARG A 201 -28.87 4.61 11.78
N GLY A 202 -29.36 5.16 10.68
CA GLY A 202 -30.43 6.15 10.68
C GLY A 202 -31.74 5.64 11.29
N GLU A 203 -32.15 4.41 10.95
CA GLU A 203 -33.29 3.76 11.58
C GLU A 203 -33.06 3.49 13.09
N GLN A 204 -31.90 2.94 13.47
CA GLN A 204 -31.57 2.65 14.87
C GLN A 204 -31.56 3.94 15.71
N GLN A 205 -30.95 5.02 15.20
CA GLN A 205 -30.94 6.34 15.83
C GLN A 205 -32.37 6.88 16.02
N THR A 206 -33.22 6.79 15.00
CA THR A 206 -34.62 7.25 15.09
C THR A 206 -35.39 6.46 16.17
N ARG A 207 -35.26 5.13 16.20
CA ARG A 207 -35.88 4.27 17.22
C ARG A 207 -35.38 4.61 18.63
N HIS A 208 -34.08 4.87 18.79
CA HIS A 208 -33.48 5.26 20.07
C HIS A 208 -33.93 6.66 20.52
N GLU A 209 -34.09 7.62 19.60
CA GLU A 209 -34.64 8.95 19.90
C GLU A 209 -36.08 8.85 20.40
N ASP A 210 -36.97 8.14 19.70
CA ASP A 210 -38.35 7.87 20.11
C ASP A 210 -38.44 7.16 21.47
N HIS A 211 -37.56 6.18 21.71
CA HIS A 211 -37.46 5.47 22.98
C HIS A 211 -37.05 6.42 24.11
N SER A 212 -35.99 7.21 23.92
CA SER A 212 -35.50 8.20 24.90
C SER A 212 -36.51 9.31 25.19
N ALA A 213 -37.33 9.71 24.21
CA ALA A 213 -38.41 10.68 24.37
C ALA A 213 -39.59 10.08 25.14
N THR A 214 -39.86 8.79 24.96
CA THR A 214 -40.89 8.05 25.70
C THR A 214 -40.48 7.85 27.17
N LEU A 215 -39.23 7.43 27.44
CA LEU A 215 -38.69 7.33 28.80
C LEU A 215 -38.76 8.67 29.55
N ARG A 216 -38.28 9.76 28.93
CA ARG A 216 -38.32 11.11 29.55
C ARG A 216 -39.74 11.52 29.93
N ARG A 217 -40.73 11.32 29.05
CA ARG A 217 -42.15 11.62 29.35
C ARG A 217 -42.69 10.82 30.54
N LEU A 218 -42.30 9.55 30.69
CA LEU A 218 -42.73 8.70 31.81
C LEU A 218 -42.00 9.09 33.11
N GLN A 219 -40.72 9.44 33.04
CA GLN A 219 -39.93 9.95 34.18
C GLN A 219 -40.45 11.31 34.67
N GLU A 220 -40.82 12.23 33.77
CA GLU A 220 -41.48 13.50 34.09
C GLU A 220 -42.84 13.30 34.79
N GLN A 221 -43.63 12.31 34.33
CA GLN A 221 -44.88 11.93 35.01
C GLN A 221 -44.61 11.33 36.40
N GLY A 222 -43.56 10.53 36.55
CA GLY A 222 -43.15 9.96 37.84
C GLY A 222 -42.74 11.04 38.84
N ALA A 223 -41.88 11.97 38.41
CA ALA A 223 -41.47 13.13 39.19
C ALA A 223 -42.64 14.10 39.49
N ARG A 224 -43.73 14.08 38.72
CA ARG A 224 -44.96 14.81 39.04
C ARG A 224 -45.80 14.08 40.10
N LEU A 225 -46.01 12.77 39.95
CA LEU A 225 -46.75 11.96 40.93
C LEU A 225 -46.04 11.88 42.28
N GLN A 226 -44.70 11.85 42.31
CA GLN A 226 -43.94 11.88 43.56
C GLN A 226 -44.18 13.18 44.32
N ARG A 227 -44.09 14.35 43.67
CA ARG A 227 -44.41 15.65 44.31
C ARG A 227 -45.87 15.76 44.78
N GLU A 228 -46.80 15.09 44.08
CA GLU A 228 -48.21 14.99 44.48
C GLU A 228 -48.37 14.12 45.75
N ILE A 229 -47.56 13.07 45.89
CA ILE A 229 -47.46 12.21 47.09
C ILE A 229 -46.79 12.96 48.25
N ASP A 230 -45.62 13.56 48.03
CA ASP A 230 -44.86 14.29 49.06
C ASP A 230 -45.69 15.40 49.69
N TRP A 231 -46.45 16.14 48.87
CA TRP A 231 -47.38 17.18 49.33
C TRP A 231 -48.54 16.59 50.15
N LEU A 232 -49.15 15.49 49.71
CA LEU A 232 -50.23 14.82 50.45
C LEU A 232 -49.75 14.24 51.78
N ASP A 233 -48.60 13.58 51.83
CA ASP A 233 -48.00 13.10 53.08
C ASP A 233 -47.67 14.28 54.03
N GLN A 234 -47.21 15.43 53.51
CA GLN A 234 -46.99 16.65 54.32
C GLN A 234 -48.31 17.23 54.87
N GLN A 235 -49.38 17.28 54.07
CA GLN A 235 -50.70 17.72 54.56
C GLN A 235 -51.23 16.75 55.64
N LEU A 236 -51.07 15.44 55.43
CA LEU A 236 -51.54 14.40 56.34
C LEU A 236 -50.75 14.41 57.67
N GLN A 237 -49.44 14.65 57.63
CA GLN A 237 -48.62 14.94 58.82
C GLN A 237 -49.09 16.19 59.56
N THR A 238 -49.42 17.27 58.85
CA THR A 238 -49.90 18.53 59.44
C THR A 238 -51.22 18.30 60.18
N VAL A 239 -52.21 17.71 59.50
CA VAL A 239 -53.52 17.34 60.10
C VAL A 239 -53.37 16.38 61.27
N GLN A 240 -52.43 15.41 61.22
CA GLN A 240 -52.17 14.51 62.33
C GLN A 240 -51.48 15.22 63.52
N CYS A 241 -50.63 16.24 63.28
CA CYS A 241 -50.08 17.08 64.34
C CYS A 241 -51.16 17.95 65.00
N ASP A 242 -52.05 18.56 64.23
CA ASP A 242 -53.18 19.34 64.76
C ASP A 242 -54.15 18.45 65.55
N LEU A 243 -54.43 17.23 65.05
CA LEU A 243 -55.26 16.25 65.73
C LEU A 243 -54.61 15.74 67.03
N ASN A 244 -53.29 15.56 67.05
CA ASN A 244 -52.55 15.26 68.28
C ASN A 244 -52.62 16.44 69.27
N ALA A 245 -52.39 17.67 68.81
CA ALA A 245 -52.47 18.88 69.64
C ALA A 245 -53.90 19.17 70.15
N CYS A 246 -54.94 18.67 69.48
CA CYS A 246 -56.30 18.61 70.01
C CYS A 246 -56.44 17.52 71.10
N HIS A 247 -55.91 16.32 70.89
CA HIS A 247 -55.92 15.26 71.91
C HIS A 247 -55.14 15.64 73.17
N ASP A 248 -53.95 16.23 73.06
CA ASP A 248 -53.16 16.65 74.22
C ASP A 248 -53.89 17.73 75.06
N ARG A 249 -54.66 18.62 74.41
CA ARG A 249 -55.53 19.60 75.10
C ARG A 249 -56.77 18.98 75.74
N LEU A 250 -57.23 17.82 75.26
CA LEU A 250 -58.35 17.07 75.82
C LEU A 250 -57.94 16.08 76.92
N TRP A 251 -56.68 15.61 76.95
CA TRP A 251 -56.23 14.49 77.80
C TRP A 251 -54.96 14.74 78.64
N GLY A 252 -54.23 15.85 78.45
CA GLY A 252 -52.82 16.02 78.84
C GLY A 252 -52.43 16.12 80.34
N ARG A 253 -53.26 15.71 81.31
CA ARG A 253 -52.92 15.79 82.76
C ARG A 253 -52.29 14.51 83.37
N THR A 254 -52.25 13.38 82.67
CA THR A 254 -52.00 12.04 83.28
C THR A 254 -50.53 11.61 83.46
N SER A 255 -49.54 12.34 82.92
CA SER A 255 -48.17 11.81 82.72
C SER A 255 -47.07 12.56 83.49
N ARG A 256 -46.99 12.39 84.82
CA ARG A 256 -45.93 13.04 85.63
C ARG A 256 -45.48 12.26 86.88
N THR A 257 -44.87 11.09 86.70
CA THR A 257 -44.06 10.43 87.76
C THR A 257 -43.00 9.48 87.17
N ILE A 258 -42.11 8.95 88.02
CA ILE A 258 -41.02 8.01 87.72
C ILE A 258 -39.84 8.60 86.92
N ARG A 259 -38.96 9.28 87.65
CA ARG A 259 -37.52 9.35 87.36
C ARG A 259 -36.81 8.66 88.53
N THR A 260 -36.10 7.56 88.28
CA THR A 260 -35.26 6.92 89.33
C THR A 260 -34.02 6.29 88.69
N VAL A 261 -32.88 6.44 89.35
CA VAL A 261 -31.55 6.04 88.84
C VAL A 261 -31.25 4.58 89.18
N ARG A 262 -30.58 3.85 88.27
CA ARG A 262 -29.71 2.72 88.65
C ARG A 262 -28.51 2.55 87.72
N ARG A 263 -27.47 1.92 88.24
CA ARG A 263 -26.17 1.70 87.58
C ARG A 263 -26.24 0.57 86.55
N VAL A 264 -25.27 0.57 85.64
CA VAL A 264 -24.82 -0.63 84.91
C VAL A 264 -23.56 -1.14 85.61
N GLU A 265 -23.59 -2.38 86.09
CA GLU A 265 -22.42 -3.18 86.45
C GLU A 265 -22.53 -4.52 85.67
N VAL A 266 -21.40 -5.20 85.46
CA VAL A 266 -21.25 -6.21 84.39
C VAL A 266 -21.62 -7.62 84.86
N GLU A 267 -22.34 -8.38 84.03
CA GLU A 267 -22.36 -9.84 84.11
C GLU A 267 -22.47 -10.48 82.70
N GLN A 268 -21.95 -11.70 82.55
CA GLN A 268 -21.75 -12.37 81.26
C GLN A 268 -22.94 -13.26 80.87
N PRO A 269 -23.37 -13.30 79.59
CA PRO A 269 -24.36 -14.26 79.14
C PRO A 269 -23.75 -15.66 78.97
N VAL A 270 -24.24 -16.64 79.73
CA VAL A 270 -23.95 -18.07 79.50
C VAL A 270 -24.58 -18.51 78.17
N ALA A 271 -23.79 -19.17 77.32
CA ALA A 271 -24.24 -19.57 75.99
C ALA A 271 -25.15 -20.82 76.01
N ALA A 272 -26.19 -20.80 75.17
CA ALA A 272 -26.92 -21.97 74.70
C ALA A 272 -26.94 -21.94 73.15
N PRO A 273 -26.65 -23.05 72.45
CA PRO A 273 -26.38 -23.02 71.02
C PRO A 273 -27.66 -22.97 70.16
N LEU A 274 -27.74 -21.97 69.29
CA LEU A 274 -28.63 -21.96 68.12
C LEU A 274 -27.81 -22.24 66.87
N VAL A 275 -27.91 -23.46 66.33
CA VAL A 275 -27.30 -23.81 65.04
C VAL A 275 -28.22 -23.30 63.93
N THR A 276 -27.80 -22.24 63.24
CA THR A 276 -28.55 -21.58 62.15
C THR A 276 -28.24 -22.23 60.80
N THR A 277 -29.27 -22.76 60.14
CA THR A 277 -29.12 -23.57 58.91
C THR A 277 -28.86 -22.77 57.62
N ALA A 278 -28.94 -21.43 57.65
CA ALA A 278 -28.74 -20.56 56.47
C ALA A 278 -27.48 -19.67 56.54
N LEU A 279 -26.60 -19.86 57.54
CA LEU A 279 -25.38 -19.06 57.66
C LEU A 279 -24.50 -19.08 56.38
N PRO A 280 -24.28 -20.23 55.71
CA PRO A 280 -23.44 -20.27 54.50
C PRO A 280 -24.01 -19.47 53.31
N GLU A 281 -25.33 -19.36 53.18
CA GLU A 281 -25.96 -18.58 52.10
C GLU A 281 -25.83 -17.07 52.35
N ILE A 282 -25.89 -16.65 53.61
CA ILE A 282 -25.67 -15.25 54.01
C ILE A 282 -24.19 -14.87 53.81
N GLU A 283 -23.25 -15.74 54.19
CA GLU A 283 -21.81 -15.56 53.96
C GLU A 283 -21.44 -15.53 52.46
N GLU A 284 -22.15 -16.29 51.64
CA GLU A 284 -22.01 -16.26 50.17
C GLU A 284 -22.53 -14.94 49.59
N LEU A 285 -23.72 -14.49 49.99
CA LEU A 285 -24.29 -13.20 49.57
C LEU A 285 -23.41 -12.02 50.00
N ASP A 286 -22.87 -12.02 51.23
CA ASP A 286 -21.96 -10.96 51.67
C ASP A 286 -20.61 -10.97 50.93
N ARG A 287 -20.06 -12.14 50.58
CA ARG A 287 -18.88 -12.23 49.70
C ARG A 287 -19.17 -11.71 48.29
N GLN A 288 -20.34 -12.01 47.72
CA GLN A 288 -20.74 -11.46 46.41
C GLN A 288 -20.96 -9.94 46.45
N ILE A 289 -21.57 -9.42 47.53
CA ILE A 289 -21.75 -7.98 47.72
C ILE A 289 -20.41 -7.26 47.82
N GLU A 290 -19.44 -7.77 48.58
CA GLU A 290 -18.11 -7.13 48.69
C GLU A 290 -17.30 -7.26 47.39
N HIS A 291 -17.43 -8.38 46.66
CA HIS A 291 -16.83 -8.50 45.33
C HIS A 291 -17.35 -7.40 44.37
N CYS A 292 -18.66 -7.16 44.32
CA CYS A 292 -19.22 -6.05 43.53
C CYS A 292 -18.73 -4.67 43.99
N ARG A 293 -18.49 -4.46 45.30
CA ARG A 293 -17.90 -3.21 45.83
C ARG A 293 -16.41 -3.06 45.50
N GLN A 294 -15.68 -4.16 45.34
CA GLN A 294 -14.30 -4.14 44.84
C GLN A 294 -14.29 -3.64 43.39
N VAL A 295 -15.10 -4.26 42.52
CA VAL A 295 -15.19 -3.87 41.09
C VAL A 295 -15.67 -2.42 40.91
N LEU A 296 -16.60 -1.92 41.72
CA LEU A 296 -17.00 -0.50 41.69
C LEU A 296 -15.84 0.46 42.02
N ARG A 297 -14.91 0.09 42.91
CA ARG A 297 -13.72 0.90 43.20
C ARG A 297 -12.76 0.94 42.00
N ASP A 298 -12.61 -0.19 41.32
CA ASP A 298 -11.76 -0.31 40.13
C ASP A 298 -12.34 0.46 38.93
N LEU A 299 -13.66 0.39 38.71
CA LEU A 299 -14.38 1.19 37.71
C LEU A 299 -14.29 2.69 38.00
N ALA A 300 -14.49 3.12 39.24
CA ALA A 300 -14.38 4.52 39.62
C ALA A 300 -12.96 5.09 39.39
N SER A 301 -11.92 4.24 39.53
CA SER A 301 -10.53 4.61 39.16
C SER A 301 -10.36 4.77 37.65
N SER A 302 -11.00 3.91 36.86
CA SER A 302 -10.98 3.92 35.39
C SER A 302 -11.75 5.12 34.81
N ARG A 303 -12.92 5.43 35.39
CA ARG A 303 -13.72 6.63 35.08
C ARG A 303 -12.92 7.92 35.28
N ARG A 304 -12.10 7.99 36.34
CA ARG A 304 -11.19 9.12 36.60
C ARG A 304 -10.13 9.27 35.51
N LYS A 305 -9.47 8.18 35.09
CA LYS A 305 -8.47 8.19 33.99
C LYS A 305 -9.08 8.70 32.68
N LEU A 306 -10.16 8.07 32.23
CA LEU A 306 -10.89 8.47 31.01
C LEU A 306 -11.38 9.93 31.06
N THR A 307 -11.72 10.45 32.23
CA THR A 307 -12.11 11.87 32.42
C THR A 307 -10.92 12.81 32.27
N VAL A 308 -9.73 12.45 32.75
CA VAL A 308 -8.50 13.25 32.56
C VAL A 308 -8.04 13.21 31.09
N GLU A 309 -8.05 12.03 30.46
CA GLU A 309 -7.65 11.82 29.07
C GLU A 309 -8.61 12.54 28.08
N SER A 310 -9.92 12.48 28.30
CA SER A 310 -10.89 13.21 27.46
C SER A 310 -10.92 14.73 27.73
N ALA A 311 -10.32 15.18 28.84
CA ALA A 311 -10.10 16.59 29.17
C ALA A 311 -8.79 17.15 28.56
N SER A 312 -7.69 16.38 28.50
CA SER A 312 -6.46 16.83 27.84
C SER A 312 -6.63 17.07 26.33
N LEU A 313 -7.58 16.36 25.71
CA LEU A 313 -8.01 16.57 24.31
C LEU A 313 -9.02 17.74 24.13
N ALA A 314 -9.40 18.46 25.19
CA ALA A 314 -10.39 19.54 25.11
C ALA A 314 -9.79 20.87 24.64
N GLY A 315 -9.90 21.16 23.34
CA GLY A 315 -9.46 22.44 22.77
C GLY A 315 -9.67 22.60 21.25
N ALA A 316 -10.03 21.53 20.54
CA ALA A 316 -10.44 21.62 19.14
C ALA A 316 -11.83 22.29 19.01
N GLU A 317 -11.92 23.33 18.17
CA GLU A 317 -13.22 23.82 17.70
C GLU A 317 -13.90 22.73 16.84
N THR A 318 -15.22 22.63 16.92
CA THR A 318 -16.02 21.57 16.29
C THR A 318 -15.76 21.45 14.77
N PRO A 319 -15.41 20.26 14.24
CA PRO A 319 -15.01 20.10 12.82
C PRO A 319 -16.10 20.45 11.79
N ASP A 320 -17.38 20.38 12.19
CA ASP A 320 -18.54 20.44 11.30
C ASP A 320 -18.92 21.86 10.83
N ASP A 321 -18.11 22.89 11.11
CA ASP A 321 -18.24 24.19 10.44
C ASP A 321 -17.91 24.06 8.93
N PRO A 322 -18.84 24.40 8.01
CA PRO A 322 -18.58 24.39 6.58
C PRO A 322 -17.41 25.28 6.14
N THR A 323 -16.91 26.23 6.96
CA THR A 323 -15.66 26.94 6.63
C THR A 323 -14.43 26.02 6.62
N THR A 324 -14.41 24.97 7.45
CA THR A 324 -13.29 24.02 7.53
C THR A 324 -13.19 23.17 6.26
N PHE A 325 -14.29 22.54 5.86
CA PHE A 325 -14.36 21.79 4.60
C PHE A 325 -14.09 22.67 3.36
N ALA A 326 -14.46 23.96 3.40
CA ALA A 326 -14.13 24.90 2.34
C ALA A 326 -12.61 25.22 2.26
N ARG A 327 -11.91 25.25 3.40
CA ARG A 327 -10.44 25.40 3.46
C ARG A 327 -9.74 24.13 2.97
N ASP A 328 -10.11 22.95 3.47
CA ASP A 328 -9.53 21.66 3.04
C ASP A 328 -9.63 21.49 1.51
N ARG A 329 -10.80 21.80 0.95
CA ARG A 329 -11.07 21.74 -0.50
C ARG A 329 -10.38 22.84 -1.31
N ALA A 330 -9.98 23.95 -0.68
CA ALA A 330 -9.15 24.97 -1.31
C ALA A 330 -7.67 24.56 -1.33
N ALA A 331 -7.17 23.96 -0.24
CA ALA A 331 -5.80 23.45 -0.15
C ALA A 331 -5.53 22.36 -1.18
N LEU A 332 -6.44 21.38 -1.32
CA LEU A 332 -6.35 20.33 -2.34
C LEU A 332 -6.28 20.90 -3.77
N ARG A 333 -7.09 21.92 -4.09
CA ARG A 333 -7.06 22.59 -5.40
C ARG A 333 -5.76 23.37 -5.66
N LEU A 334 -5.13 23.91 -4.62
CA LEU A 334 -3.83 24.57 -4.73
C LEU A 334 -2.70 23.55 -4.90
N LEU A 335 -2.82 22.35 -4.32
CA LEU A 335 -1.91 21.23 -4.57
C LEU A 335 -2.05 20.72 -6.01
N GLU A 336 -3.28 20.46 -6.49
CA GLU A 336 -3.57 20.10 -7.91
C GLU A 336 -2.97 21.13 -8.88
N GLY A 337 -3.19 22.43 -8.63
CA GLY A 337 -2.65 23.51 -9.44
C GLY A 337 -1.12 23.63 -9.42
N ASN A 338 -0.47 23.32 -8.30
CA ASN A 338 1.00 23.28 -8.21
C ASN A 338 1.59 22.05 -8.89
N LEU A 339 0.94 20.87 -8.82
CA LEU A 339 1.38 19.67 -9.53
C LEU A 339 1.37 19.88 -11.05
N HIS A 340 0.27 20.38 -11.62
CA HIS A 340 0.21 20.74 -13.05
C HIS A 340 1.25 21.80 -13.45
N ARG A 341 1.65 22.68 -12.52
CA ARG A 341 2.71 23.67 -12.76
C ARG A 341 4.10 23.02 -12.76
N LEU A 342 4.32 21.99 -11.96
CA LEU A 342 5.55 21.19 -11.99
C LEU A 342 5.63 20.34 -13.26
N ASP A 343 4.54 19.70 -13.69
CA ASP A 343 4.50 18.95 -14.96
C ASP A 343 4.96 19.84 -16.13
N GLY A 344 4.37 21.04 -16.25
CA GLY A 344 4.75 22.01 -17.29
C GLY A 344 6.18 22.57 -17.15
N LEU A 345 6.77 22.57 -15.95
CA LEU A 345 8.19 22.90 -15.75
C LEU A 345 9.10 21.73 -16.14
N VAL A 346 8.69 20.48 -15.89
CA VAL A 346 9.41 19.27 -16.31
C VAL A 346 9.44 19.17 -17.84
N GLU A 347 8.32 19.43 -18.52
CA GLU A 347 8.29 19.52 -19.99
C GLU A 347 9.25 20.61 -20.51
N GLN A 348 9.26 21.81 -19.90
CA GLN A 348 10.16 22.89 -20.27
C GLN A 348 11.65 22.56 -20.05
N VAL A 349 11.99 21.82 -18.98
CA VAL A 349 13.37 21.36 -18.74
C VAL A 349 13.76 20.28 -19.77
N LEU A 350 12.87 19.34 -20.08
CA LEU A 350 13.10 18.30 -21.10
C LEU A 350 13.28 18.90 -22.51
N ASP A 351 12.54 19.96 -22.85
CA ASP A 351 12.72 20.68 -24.12
C ASP A 351 13.97 21.57 -24.13
N ALA A 352 14.31 22.23 -23.02
CA ALA A 352 15.57 22.98 -22.90
C ALA A 352 16.80 22.07 -23.04
N GLN A 353 16.72 20.82 -22.55
CA GLN A 353 17.76 19.80 -22.70
C GLN A 353 18.01 19.44 -24.18
N LYS A 354 16.96 19.41 -25.02
CA LYS A 354 17.06 19.19 -26.48
C LYS A 354 17.68 20.39 -27.22
N ILE A 355 17.61 21.59 -26.65
CA ILE A 355 18.03 22.86 -27.27
C ILE A 355 19.39 23.35 -26.76
N GLY A 356 19.95 22.72 -25.71
CA GLY A 356 21.30 23.01 -25.22
C GLY A 356 21.44 24.37 -24.50
N ARG A 357 20.37 24.83 -23.82
CA ARG A 357 20.39 26.08 -23.04
C ARG A 357 20.29 25.79 -21.54
N CYS A 358 21.12 26.46 -20.73
CA CYS A 358 20.91 26.44 -19.28
C CYS A 358 19.67 27.27 -18.91
N LEU A 359 18.66 26.60 -18.37
CA LEU A 359 17.63 27.22 -17.54
C LEU A 359 18.06 27.00 -16.09
N CYS A 360 18.93 27.88 -15.60
CA CYS A 360 19.50 27.79 -14.27
C CYS A 360 18.57 28.46 -13.24
N ASP A 361 18.42 29.80 -13.30
CA ASP A 361 17.86 30.56 -12.17
C ASP A 361 16.33 30.62 -12.16
N ALA A 362 15.70 30.91 -13.31
CA ALA A 362 14.26 31.20 -13.38
C ALA A 362 13.38 29.97 -13.12
N THR A 363 13.82 28.81 -13.61
CA THR A 363 13.26 27.48 -13.34
C THR A 363 13.46 27.09 -11.88
N GLN A 364 14.65 27.29 -11.31
CA GLN A 364 14.94 26.99 -9.90
C GLN A 364 14.09 27.84 -8.95
N ALA A 365 13.92 29.14 -9.23
CA ALA A 365 13.03 30.01 -8.46
C ALA A 365 11.55 29.60 -8.56
N ALA A 366 11.08 29.19 -9.75
CA ALA A 366 9.72 28.68 -9.93
C ALA A 366 9.50 27.34 -9.20
N LEU A 367 10.49 26.44 -9.25
CA LEU A 367 10.46 25.15 -8.56
C LEU A 367 10.42 25.32 -7.04
N ALA A 368 11.24 26.23 -6.49
CA ALA A 368 11.24 26.57 -5.07
C ALA A 368 9.89 27.13 -4.62
N GLY A 369 9.36 28.14 -5.33
CA GLY A 369 8.06 28.74 -5.00
C GLY A 369 6.88 27.76 -5.04
N SER A 370 6.87 26.80 -5.97
CA SER A 370 5.86 25.73 -5.96
C SER A 370 6.14 24.66 -4.88
N SER A 371 7.40 24.35 -4.56
CA SER A 371 7.75 23.43 -3.46
C SER A 371 7.30 23.97 -2.10
N ASP A 372 7.60 25.24 -1.81
CA ASP A 372 7.22 25.90 -0.56
C ASP A 372 5.70 26.05 -0.44
N SER A 373 5.03 26.42 -1.54
CA SER A 373 3.56 26.48 -1.59
C SER A 373 2.91 25.11 -1.35
N MET A 374 3.44 24.03 -1.91
CA MET A 374 2.94 22.68 -1.60
C MET A 374 3.21 22.28 -0.15
N ARG A 375 4.38 22.63 0.42
CA ARG A 375 4.71 22.36 1.83
C ARG A 375 3.72 23.04 2.78
N GLU A 376 3.38 24.30 2.50
CA GLU A 376 2.36 25.05 3.25
C GLU A 376 0.97 24.40 3.16
N GLN A 377 0.50 24.01 1.97
CA GLN A 377 -0.81 23.39 1.82
C GLN A 377 -0.88 21.97 2.42
N VAL A 378 0.19 21.18 2.36
CA VAL A 378 0.29 19.89 3.06
C VAL A 378 0.24 20.11 4.57
N TYR A 379 1.01 21.07 5.10
CA TYR A 379 1.02 21.39 6.54
C TYR A 379 -0.38 21.78 7.06
N LEU A 380 -1.11 22.64 6.34
CA LEU A 380 -2.48 23.02 6.67
C LEU A 380 -3.46 21.82 6.66
N LEU A 381 -3.29 20.89 5.72
CA LEU A 381 -4.11 19.67 5.64
C LEU A 381 -3.76 18.67 6.76
N CYS A 382 -2.48 18.53 7.11
CA CYS A 382 -2.03 17.73 8.24
C CYS A 382 -2.59 18.29 9.56
N GLN A 383 -2.61 19.62 9.75
CA GLN A 383 -3.25 20.23 10.91
C GLN A 383 -4.76 19.96 10.97
N SER A 384 -5.49 20.01 9.85
CA SER A 384 -6.94 19.74 9.86
C SER A 384 -7.27 18.25 10.06
N LEU A 385 -6.44 17.33 9.57
CA LEU A 385 -6.53 15.89 9.85
C LEU A 385 -6.26 15.57 11.32
N ASN A 386 -5.15 16.05 11.88
CA ASN A 386 -4.78 15.93 13.30
C ASN A 386 -5.90 16.45 14.23
N ARG A 387 -6.51 17.60 13.88
CA ARG A 387 -7.65 18.16 14.64
C ARG A 387 -8.89 17.25 14.62
N ARG A 388 -9.16 16.58 13.49
CA ARG A 388 -10.25 15.57 13.38
C ARG A 388 -9.91 14.30 14.16
N GLU A 389 -8.65 13.87 14.15
CA GLU A 389 -8.19 12.69 14.87
C GLU A 389 -8.31 12.85 16.38
N LYS A 390 -7.82 13.97 16.95
CA LYS A 390 -7.96 14.27 18.39
C LYS A 390 -9.43 14.33 18.84
N GLU A 391 -10.32 14.90 18.03
CA GLU A 391 -11.76 14.91 18.30
C GLU A 391 -12.38 13.49 18.20
N SER A 392 -11.90 12.65 17.27
CA SER A 392 -12.34 11.24 17.16
C SER A 392 -11.89 10.41 18.37
N GLN A 393 -10.62 10.52 18.78
CA GLN A 393 -10.07 9.90 19.99
C GLN A 393 -10.83 10.36 21.23
N ARG A 394 -11.14 11.67 21.34
CA ARG A 394 -11.94 12.22 22.44
C ARG A 394 -13.37 11.66 22.47
N ARG A 395 -14.03 11.53 21.32
CA ARG A 395 -15.35 10.89 21.21
C ARG A 395 -15.30 9.41 21.61
N MET A 396 -14.22 8.69 21.27
CA MET A 396 -14.01 7.30 21.71
C MET A 396 -13.83 7.19 23.23
N LEU A 397 -13.01 8.04 23.84
CA LEU A 397 -12.81 8.08 25.29
C LEU A 397 -14.09 8.44 26.05
N LEU A 398 -14.89 9.38 25.52
CA LEU A 398 -16.21 9.70 26.07
C LEU A 398 -17.17 8.52 25.94
N ALA A 399 -17.21 7.82 24.80
CA ALA A 399 -18.05 6.63 24.64
C ALA A 399 -17.61 5.44 25.53
N GLN A 400 -16.31 5.28 25.78
CA GLN A 400 -15.79 4.32 26.75
C GLN A 400 -16.20 4.70 28.17
N ARG A 401 -16.13 6.00 28.53
CA ARG A 401 -16.62 6.50 29.82
C ARG A 401 -18.13 6.27 29.97
N ASP A 402 -18.94 6.56 28.96
CA ASP A 402 -20.38 6.27 28.95
C ASP A 402 -20.67 4.76 29.10
N GLY A 403 -19.71 3.88 28.77
CA GLY A 403 -19.76 2.45 29.07
C GLY A 403 -19.47 2.14 30.54
N VAL A 404 -18.41 2.73 31.11
CA VAL A 404 -18.07 2.62 32.54
C VAL A 404 -19.20 3.17 33.43
N ASP A 405 -19.72 4.35 33.12
CA ASP A 405 -20.82 5.00 33.85
C ASP A 405 -22.11 4.12 33.82
N ARG A 406 -22.30 3.30 32.78
CA ARG A 406 -23.37 2.26 32.73
C ARG A 406 -23.06 1.04 33.59
N MET A 407 -21.84 0.51 33.52
CA MET A 407 -21.41 -0.65 34.33
C MET A 407 -21.46 -0.37 35.84
N GLU A 408 -21.16 0.87 36.26
CA GLU A 408 -21.33 1.30 37.65
C GLU A 408 -22.81 1.23 38.08
N LEU A 409 -23.74 1.76 37.28
CA LEU A 409 -25.18 1.71 37.56
C LEU A 409 -25.74 0.28 37.66
N ASP A 410 -25.31 -0.62 36.78
CA ASP A 410 -25.71 -2.04 36.81
C ASP A 410 -25.18 -2.76 38.06
N LEU A 411 -23.94 -2.48 38.48
CA LEU A 411 -23.37 -3.01 39.72
C LEU A 411 -24.05 -2.44 40.97
N GLU A 412 -24.41 -1.15 40.98
CA GLU A 412 -25.23 -0.56 42.05
C GLU A 412 -26.65 -1.15 42.11
N ALA A 413 -27.24 -1.50 40.96
CA ALA A 413 -28.50 -2.25 40.91
C ALA A 413 -28.33 -3.68 41.46
N ARG A 414 -27.24 -4.37 41.09
CA ARG A 414 -26.94 -5.72 41.57
C ARG A 414 -26.69 -5.78 43.08
N ILE A 415 -25.97 -4.81 43.65
CA ILE A 415 -25.76 -4.71 45.10
C ILE A 415 -27.09 -4.49 45.85
N ARG A 416 -28.05 -3.75 45.25
CA ARG A 416 -29.40 -3.58 45.83
C ARG A 416 -30.21 -4.88 45.81
N ASP A 417 -30.17 -5.65 44.71
CA ASP A 417 -30.80 -6.98 44.63
C ASP A 417 -30.21 -7.95 45.66
N LEU A 418 -28.87 -8.07 45.73
CA LEU A 418 -28.19 -8.94 46.69
C LEU A 418 -28.49 -8.57 48.15
N ARG A 419 -28.52 -7.27 48.49
CA ARG A 419 -28.95 -6.80 49.82
C ARG A 419 -30.40 -7.17 50.12
N SER A 420 -31.31 -6.93 49.17
CA SER A 420 -32.74 -7.28 49.33
C SER A 420 -32.95 -8.78 49.60
N ARG A 421 -32.21 -9.65 48.91
CA ARG A 421 -32.23 -11.11 49.14
C ARG A 421 -31.70 -11.49 50.53
N ARG A 422 -30.57 -10.91 50.93
CA ARG A 422 -29.96 -11.11 52.25
C ARG A 422 -30.93 -10.72 53.37
N ASP A 423 -31.56 -9.56 53.25
CA ASP A 423 -32.50 -9.03 54.24
C ASP A 423 -33.84 -9.80 54.25
N ALA A 424 -34.24 -10.37 53.10
CA ALA A 424 -35.36 -11.32 53.01
C ALA A 424 -35.07 -12.66 53.73
N ILE A 425 -33.84 -13.19 53.64
CA ILE A 425 -33.45 -14.40 54.37
C ILE A 425 -33.41 -14.11 55.89
N LEU A 426 -32.84 -12.98 56.29
CA LEU A 426 -32.78 -12.56 57.70
C LEU A 426 -34.18 -12.34 58.30
N THR A 427 -35.13 -11.77 57.54
CA THR A 427 -36.52 -11.61 58.02
C THR A 427 -37.29 -12.95 58.06
N ALA A 428 -37.10 -13.85 57.08
CA ALA A 428 -37.67 -15.20 57.14
C ALA A 428 -37.15 -16.03 58.34
N GLN A 429 -35.88 -15.84 58.74
CA GLN A 429 -35.35 -16.43 59.98
C GLN A 429 -35.98 -15.79 61.23
N ALA A 430 -36.12 -14.46 61.27
CA ALA A 430 -36.74 -13.77 62.40
C ALA A 430 -38.21 -14.19 62.64
N ASP A 431 -38.98 -14.44 61.57
CA ASP A 431 -40.36 -14.91 61.69
C ASP A 431 -40.46 -16.41 61.98
N THR A 432 -39.56 -17.27 61.47
CA THR A 432 -39.54 -18.68 61.88
C THR A 432 -39.09 -18.89 63.33
N ASP A 433 -38.17 -18.08 63.87
CA ASP A 433 -37.86 -18.12 65.30
C ASP A 433 -38.98 -17.51 66.16
N ARG A 434 -39.73 -16.51 65.68
CA ARG A 434 -40.99 -16.08 66.32
C ARG A 434 -42.03 -17.19 66.37
N GLU A 435 -42.21 -17.95 65.28
CA GLU A 435 -43.12 -19.09 65.24
C GLU A 435 -42.66 -20.21 66.18
N ARG A 436 -41.35 -20.48 66.30
CA ARG A 436 -40.81 -21.45 67.28
C ARG A 436 -40.98 -20.99 68.73
N ILE A 437 -40.89 -19.69 69.01
CA ILE A 437 -41.22 -19.11 70.33
C ILE A 437 -42.72 -19.27 70.63
N ARG A 438 -43.59 -19.04 69.63
CA ARG A 438 -45.04 -19.25 69.75
C ARG A 438 -45.37 -20.73 70.01
N TYR A 439 -44.78 -21.63 69.23
CA TYR A 439 -44.93 -23.08 69.34
C TYR A 439 -44.44 -23.62 70.70
N ARG A 440 -43.37 -23.04 71.26
CA ARG A 440 -42.98 -23.27 72.67
C ARG A 440 -44.05 -22.81 73.66
N SER A 441 -44.58 -21.59 73.52
CA SER A 441 -45.64 -21.08 74.39
C SER A 441 -46.92 -21.92 74.33
N ASP A 442 -47.22 -22.54 73.19
CA ASP A 442 -48.40 -23.42 73.06
C ASP A 442 -48.12 -24.85 73.57
N LEU A 443 -46.88 -25.35 73.49
CA LEU A 443 -46.48 -26.63 74.10
C LEU A 443 -46.39 -26.56 75.64
N GLU A 444 -45.89 -25.45 76.19
CA GLU A 444 -45.88 -25.17 77.63
C GLU A 444 -47.30 -25.11 78.23
N ARG A 445 -48.34 -25.07 77.38
CA ARG A 445 -49.77 -24.91 77.75
C ARG A 445 -50.57 -26.22 77.84
N VAL A 446 -49.99 -27.37 77.45
CA VAL A 446 -50.74 -28.63 77.23
C VAL A 446 -50.18 -29.83 78.03
N GLY A 447 -49.14 -29.63 78.86
CA GLY A 447 -48.30 -30.74 79.36
C GLY A 447 -47.86 -30.74 80.83
N CYS A 448 -48.63 -30.20 81.78
CA CYS A 448 -48.28 -30.33 83.20
C CYS A 448 -49.48 -30.39 84.17
N GLU A 449 -49.76 -31.58 84.69
CA GLU A 449 -50.71 -31.84 85.77
C GLU A 449 -49.97 -31.83 87.13
N CYS A 450 -49.77 -30.67 87.75
CA CYS A 450 -49.25 -30.59 89.12
C CYS A 450 -49.77 -29.38 89.93
N ASP A 451 -49.85 -29.56 91.26
CA ASP A 451 -50.56 -28.66 92.17
C ASP A 451 -49.97 -27.23 92.29
N ALA A 452 -48.81 -26.96 91.67
CA ALA A 452 -48.23 -25.63 91.60
C ALA A 452 -49.12 -24.61 90.85
N HIS A 453 -50.00 -25.07 89.95
CA HIS A 453 -50.97 -24.21 89.25
C HIS A 453 -52.10 -23.68 90.14
N GLY A 454 -52.32 -24.23 91.34
CA GLY A 454 -53.35 -23.77 92.29
C GLY A 454 -53.17 -22.33 92.81
N ARG A 455 -52.07 -21.65 92.46
CA ARG A 455 -51.86 -20.20 92.71
C ARG A 455 -52.20 -19.29 91.53
N TRP A 456 -52.42 -19.83 90.33
CA TRP A 456 -52.77 -19.04 89.13
C TRP A 456 -54.28 -19.01 88.86
N GLU A 457 -55.03 -20.05 89.20
CA GLU A 457 -56.49 -20.02 89.07
C GLU A 457 -57.16 -18.98 89.99
N ALA A 458 -56.50 -18.63 91.11
CA ALA A 458 -56.88 -17.51 91.97
C ALA A 458 -56.79 -16.13 91.29
N LEU A 459 -56.09 -16.00 90.15
CA LEU A 459 -56.12 -14.80 89.29
C LEU A 459 -57.14 -14.91 88.14
N ALA A 460 -57.77 -16.07 87.93
CA ALA A 460 -58.60 -16.36 86.75
C ALA A 460 -60.12 -16.49 87.05
N ALA A 461 -60.51 -16.64 88.32
CA ALA A 461 -61.88 -17.02 88.72
C ALA A 461 -62.61 -16.05 89.66
N ALA A 462 -62.19 -14.78 89.73
CA ALA A 462 -63.03 -13.72 90.30
C ALA A 462 -64.14 -13.33 89.30
N PRO A 463 -65.35 -12.91 89.74
CA PRO A 463 -66.28 -12.22 88.84
C PRO A 463 -65.58 -10.97 88.30
N VAL A 464 -65.72 -10.70 87.00
CA VAL A 464 -64.88 -9.75 86.22
C VAL A 464 -64.53 -8.50 87.04
N PRO A 465 -63.25 -8.30 87.42
CA PRO A 465 -62.89 -7.24 88.33
C PRO A 465 -62.97 -5.87 87.65
N THR A 466 -64.14 -5.24 87.76
CA THR A 466 -64.25 -3.78 87.73
C THR A 466 -63.32 -3.22 88.80
N ALA A 467 -62.35 -2.43 88.34
CA ALA A 467 -61.27 -1.84 89.13
C ALA A 467 -60.34 -2.85 89.83
N VAL A 468 -59.07 -2.82 89.43
CA VAL A 468 -58.06 -2.61 90.48
C VAL A 468 -58.29 -1.19 90.98
N GLU A 469 -58.96 -1.08 92.13
CA GLU A 469 -58.81 0.10 92.96
C GLU A 469 -57.32 0.20 93.30
N ARG A 470 -56.60 1.07 92.57
CA ARG A 470 -55.42 1.67 93.17
C ARG A 470 -55.92 2.31 94.44
N SER A 471 -55.37 1.88 95.57
CA SER A 471 -55.72 2.44 96.87
C SER A 471 -55.56 3.96 96.79
N ILE A 472 -56.70 4.66 96.72
CA ILE A 472 -56.80 6.03 97.17
C ILE A 472 -56.54 5.93 98.67
N VAL A 473 -55.27 6.00 99.03
CA VAL A 473 -54.91 6.62 100.30
C VAL A 473 -55.54 8.00 100.24
N GLU A 474 -56.41 8.30 101.20
CA GLU A 474 -56.92 9.63 101.43
C GLU A 474 -55.73 10.56 101.75
N ILE A 475 -55.11 11.10 100.70
CA ILE A 475 -54.61 12.48 100.78
C ILE A 475 -55.89 13.31 100.83
N PRO A 476 -56.17 14.05 101.92
CA PRO A 476 -57.39 14.84 102.02
C PRO A 476 -57.55 15.77 100.83
N GLU A 477 -58.77 15.87 100.28
CA GLU A 477 -59.11 16.88 99.26
C GLU A 477 -59.23 18.29 99.87
N GLU A 478 -58.14 18.76 100.50
CA GLU A 478 -57.97 20.17 100.78
C GLU A 478 -57.27 20.86 99.60
N GLN A 479 -58.11 21.17 98.60
CA GLN A 479 -57.92 22.26 97.63
C GLN A 479 -56.78 22.10 96.59
N ILE A 480 -57.08 21.42 95.48
CA ILE A 480 -56.42 21.71 94.19
C ILE A 480 -57.50 22.16 93.19
N VAL A 481 -57.55 23.47 92.97
CA VAL A 481 -58.54 24.15 92.11
C VAL A 481 -58.45 23.66 90.66
N GLU A 482 -59.62 23.54 90.01
CA GLU A 482 -59.72 23.23 88.59
C GLU A 482 -59.07 24.33 87.74
N ASP A 483 -58.29 23.94 86.73
CA ASP A 483 -57.94 24.83 85.64
C ASP A 483 -57.80 23.99 84.36
N SER A 484 -58.78 24.12 83.47
CA SER A 484 -58.94 23.28 82.27
C SER A 484 -58.62 24.08 81.02
N THR A 485 -57.66 23.59 80.24
CA THR A 485 -57.20 24.23 79.00
C THR A 485 -58.01 23.86 77.76
N ALA A 486 -59.02 22.98 77.89
CA ALA A 486 -59.86 22.53 76.79
C ALA A 486 -60.83 23.64 76.36
N ARG A 487 -60.91 23.93 75.05
CA ARG A 487 -61.76 25.00 74.53
C ARG A 487 -63.12 24.47 74.09
N PRO A 488 -64.22 25.25 74.26
CA PRO A 488 -65.50 24.92 73.65
C PRO A 488 -65.34 24.79 72.13
N GLY A 489 -65.53 23.58 71.61
CA GLY A 489 -65.38 23.24 70.19
C GLY A 489 -64.23 22.27 69.85
N ASP A 490 -63.27 22.02 70.74
CA ASP A 490 -62.12 21.13 70.44
C ASP A 490 -62.57 19.69 70.05
N ALA A 491 -63.66 19.19 70.64
CA ALA A 491 -64.27 17.89 70.30
C ALA A 491 -65.17 17.88 69.04
N ALA A 492 -65.35 19.03 68.37
CA ALA A 492 -65.90 19.11 67.02
C ALA A 492 -64.75 19.19 66.01
N LEU A 493 -63.78 20.08 66.26
CA LEU A 493 -62.55 20.22 65.48
C LEU A 493 -61.78 18.89 65.35
N ALA A 494 -61.68 18.09 66.41
CA ALA A 494 -61.04 16.78 66.38
C ALA A 494 -61.75 15.75 65.46
N ARG A 495 -63.05 15.93 65.16
CA ARG A 495 -63.78 15.10 64.18
C ARG A 495 -63.59 15.63 62.76
N GLU A 496 -63.69 16.94 62.55
CA GLU A 496 -63.42 17.57 61.24
C GLU A 496 -62.00 17.27 60.75
N LEU A 497 -61.01 17.29 61.65
CA LEU A 497 -59.63 16.88 61.35
C LEU A 497 -59.48 15.37 61.08
N ALA A 498 -60.30 14.52 61.70
CA ALA A 498 -60.29 13.08 61.41
C ALA A 498 -60.89 12.79 60.02
N ASP A 499 -62.05 13.36 59.71
CA ASP A 499 -62.72 13.23 58.40
C ASP A 499 -61.83 13.78 57.27
N LEU A 500 -61.13 14.90 57.51
CA LEU A 500 -60.16 15.47 56.57
C LEU A 500 -58.93 14.55 56.38
N LYS A 501 -58.42 13.95 57.45
CA LYS A 501 -57.28 13.01 57.36
C LYS A 501 -57.63 11.79 56.51
N ASP A 502 -58.81 11.22 56.70
CA ASP A 502 -59.24 10.03 55.97
C ASP A 502 -59.53 10.34 54.48
N GLN A 503 -60.02 11.55 54.17
CA GLN A 503 -60.11 12.06 52.79
C GLN A 503 -58.72 12.20 52.13
N LEU A 504 -57.75 12.81 52.82
CA LEU A 504 -56.38 12.95 52.33
C LEU A 504 -55.70 11.58 52.14
N TRP A 505 -55.94 10.64 53.05
CA TRP A 505 -55.42 9.27 52.97
C TRP A 505 -55.97 8.50 51.76
N LEU A 506 -57.28 8.66 51.47
CA LEU A 506 -57.90 8.07 50.29
C LEU A 506 -57.34 8.65 48.98
N GLN A 507 -57.11 9.97 48.93
CA GLN A 507 -56.45 10.63 47.80
C GLN A 507 -55.02 10.10 47.62
N LEU A 508 -54.24 10.01 48.70
CA LEU A 508 -52.88 9.49 48.72
C LEU A 508 -52.77 8.06 48.19
N GLN A 509 -53.71 7.17 48.57
CA GLN A 509 -53.80 5.83 47.96
C GLN A 509 -54.07 5.90 46.46
N GLY A 510 -54.94 6.80 46.00
CA GLY A 510 -55.21 7.04 44.58
C GLY A 510 -54.01 7.58 43.79
N VAL A 511 -53.10 8.33 44.41
CA VAL A 511 -51.84 8.77 43.77
C VAL A 511 -50.82 7.63 43.74
N ARG A 512 -50.61 6.94 44.86
CA ARG A 512 -49.69 5.80 44.96
C ARG A 512 -50.10 4.65 44.01
N GLY A 513 -51.40 4.43 43.81
CA GLY A 513 -51.92 3.49 42.80
C GLY A 513 -51.56 3.87 41.35
N ARG A 514 -51.65 5.17 41.00
CA ARG A 514 -51.19 5.68 39.69
C ARG A 514 -49.68 5.52 39.53
N GLN A 515 -48.90 5.82 40.57
CA GLN A 515 -47.44 5.66 40.57
C GLN A 515 -47.03 4.20 40.37
N ALA A 516 -47.68 3.26 41.07
CA ALA A 516 -47.41 1.83 40.93
C ALA A 516 -47.76 1.27 39.53
N ALA A 517 -48.71 1.89 38.81
CA ALA A 517 -48.96 1.59 37.40
C ALA A 517 -47.82 2.11 36.51
N LEU A 518 -47.45 3.38 36.68
CA LEU A 518 -46.39 4.04 35.92
C LEU A 518 -45.03 3.34 36.07
N ILE A 519 -44.68 2.85 37.26
CA ILE A 519 -43.46 2.07 37.51
C ILE A 519 -43.43 0.77 36.67
N ARG A 520 -44.58 0.08 36.52
CA ARG A 520 -44.67 -1.13 35.68
C ARG A 520 -44.55 -0.81 34.19
N ASP A 521 -45.03 0.35 33.76
CA ASP A 521 -44.91 0.78 32.37
C ASP A 521 -43.49 1.28 32.05
N LEU A 522 -42.82 1.98 32.99
CA LEU A 522 -41.39 2.29 32.91
C LEU A 522 -40.55 1.01 32.76
N ALA A 523 -40.70 0.04 33.67
CA ALA A 523 -39.95 -1.23 33.61
C ALA A 523 -40.19 -2.01 32.30
N ARG A 524 -41.39 -1.91 31.69
CA ARG A 524 -41.69 -2.51 30.38
C ARG A 524 -41.00 -1.78 29.22
N ILE A 525 -40.80 -0.47 29.32
CA ILE A 525 -40.06 0.31 28.31
C ILE A 525 -38.56 0.06 28.49
N GLU A 526 -38.04 0.17 29.72
CA GLU A 526 -36.63 -0.07 30.06
C GLU A 526 -36.17 -1.47 29.65
N GLY A 527 -37.01 -2.50 29.87
CA GLY A 527 -36.74 -3.87 29.41
C GLY A 527 -36.63 -4.04 27.89
N ARG A 528 -37.28 -3.16 27.10
CA ARG A 528 -37.09 -3.11 25.63
C ARG A 528 -35.84 -2.35 25.22
N GLY A 529 -35.23 -1.57 26.12
CA GLY A 529 -33.97 -0.87 25.85
C GLY A 529 -32.85 -1.83 25.41
N GLY A 530 -32.80 -3.03 26.01
CA GLY A 530 -31.83 -4.07 25.65
C GLY A 530 -32.01 -4.63 24.23
N GLU A 531 -33.22 -4.63 23.68
CA GLU A 531 -33.49 -5.14 22.31
C GLU A 531 -32.84 -4.26 21.23
N PHE A 532 -32.52 -2.99 21.52
CA PHE A 532 -31.86 -2.06 20.58
C PHE A 532 -30.33 -2.11 20.64
N ALA A 533 -29.74 -2.74 21.66
CA ALA A 533 -28.30 -2.87 21.81
C ALA A 533 -27.74 -4.05 20.98
N ASP A 534 -28.51 -5.13 20.86
CA ASP A 534 -28.12 -6.37 20.20
C ASP A 534 -28.57 -6.43 18.72
N ASP A 535 -28.43 -5.31 17.99
CA ASP A 535 -28.84 -5.17 16.58
C ASP A 535 -27.83 -5.87 15.64
N ARG A 536 -27.77 -7.21 15.74
CA ARG A 536 -26.77 -8.10 15.10
C ARG A 536 -26.67 -7.92 13.58
N ALA A 537 -27.75 -7.49 12.93
CA ALA A 537 -27.74 -7.19 11.50
C ALA A 537 -26.77 -6.04 11.16
N LEU A 538 -26.70 -5.01 12.01
CA LEU A 538 -25.76 -3.90 11.85
C LEU A 538 -24.31 -4.34 12.16
N GLN A 539 -24.12 -5.22 13.14
CA GLN A 539 -22.81 -5.79 13.47
C GLN A 539 -22.28 -6.66 12.32
N SER A 540 -23.11 -7.54 11.74
CA SER A 540 -22.77 -8.33 10.55
C SER A 540 -22.33 -7.44 9.39
N MET A 541 -23.13 -6.42 9.05
CA MET A 541 -22.79 -5.52 7.94
C MET A 541 -21.49 -4.74 8.21
N GLN A 542 -21.18 -4.38 9.46
CA GLN A 542 -19.90 -3.74 9.82
C GLN A 542 -18.70 -4.70 9.70
N TYR A 543 -18.87 -5.98 10.06
CA TYR A 543 -17.85 -7.02 9.85
C TYR A 543 -17.64 -7.34 8.36
N GLU A 544 -18.73 -7.51 7.61
CA GLU A 544 -18.70 -7.64 6.14
C GLU A 544 -17.92 -6.47 5.52
N TYR A 545 -18.14 -5.24 6.01
CA TYR A 545 -17.47 -4.03 5.52
C TYR A 545 -15.96 -4.03 5.79
N SER A 546 -15.51 -4.40 6.99
CA SER A 546 -14.08 -4.45 7.31
C SER A 546 -13.35 -5.54 6.51
N VAL A 547 -13.97 -6.72 6.36
CA VAL A 547 -13.46 -7.81 5.51
C VAL A 547 -13.36 -7.37 4.04
N LEU A 548 -14.28 -6.53 3.57
CA LEU A 548 -14.29 -6.02 2.19
C LEU A 548 -13.23 -4.92 2.00
N GLU A 549 -13.07 -3.99 2.93
CA GLU A 549 -11.97 -3.01 2.88
C GLU A 549 -10.58 -3.67 2.93
N GLN A 550 -10.40 -4.73 3.71
CA GLN A 550 -9.14 -5.48 3.72
C GLN A 550 -8.85 -6.12 2.35
N LYS A 551 -9.80 -6.84 1.76
CA LYS A 551 -9.67 -7.41 0.40
C LYS A 551 -9.35 -6.35 -0.67
N LEU A 552 -9.86 -5.13 -0.49
CA LEU A 552 -9.65 -3.98 -1.36
C LEU A 552 -8.22 -3.40 -1.18
N ALA A 553 -7.72 -3.34 0.05
CA ALA A 553 -6.33 -2.99 0.35
C ALA A 553 -5.34 -4.01 -0.22
N ASP A 554 -5.58 -5.31 -0.02
CA ASP A 554 -4.76 -6.40 -0.56
C ASP A 554 -4.68 -6.34 -2.09
N SER A 555 -5.83 -6.19 -2.75
CA SER A 555 -5.93 -6.06 -4.22
C SER A 555 -5.16 -4.83 -4.75
N ARG A 556 -5.21 -3.71 -4.03
CA ARG A 556 -4.44 -2.49 -4.38
C ARG A 556 -2.93 -2.70 -4.18
N SER A 557 -2.51 -3.38 -3.12
CA SER A 557 -1.10 -3.71 -2.85
C SER A 557 -0.52 -4.63 -3.94
N GLN A 558 -1.29 -5.65 -4.35
CA GLN A 558 -0.93 -6.51 -5.48
C GLN A 558 -0.81 -5.70 -6.78
N TRP A 559 -1.78 -4.82 -7.09
CA TRP A 559 -1.72 -3.97 -8.28
C TRP A 559 -0.50 -3.03 -8.28
N GLN A 560 -0.17 -2.42 -7.15
CA GLN A 560 1.03 -1.56 -7.01
C GLN A 560 2.32 -2.34 -7.24
N SER A 561 2.39 -3.57 -6.71
CA SER A 561 3.54 -4.47 -6.89
C SER A 561 3.73 -4.86 -8.36
N LEU A 562 2.64 -5.23 -9.05
CA LEU A 562 2.64 -5.52 -10.49
C LEU A 562 3.01 -4.28 -11.31
N ALA A 563 2.51 -3.10 -10.95
CA ALA A 563 2.84 -1.84 -11.63
C ALA A 563 4.34 -1.48 -11.52
N LEU A 564 4.93 -1.66 -10.34
CA LEU A 564 6.36 -1.43 -10.11
C LEU A 564 7.24 -2.43 -10.88
N LEU A 565 6.86 -3.72 -10.85
CA LEU A 565 7.52 -4.75 -11.65
C LEU A 565 7.43 -4.43 -13.16
N GLN A 566 6.25 -4.06 -13.65
CA GLN A 566 6.02 -3.71 -15.04
C GLN A 566 6.80 -2.45 -15.48
N ALA A 567 7.00 -1.47 -14.60
CA ALA A 567 7.87 -0.33 -14.84
C ALA A 567 9.35 -0.74 -14.91
N THR A 568 9.79 -1.58 -13.99
CA THR A 568 11.18 -2.07 -13.89
C THR A 568 11.56 -2.94 -15.10
N LEU A 569 10.68 -3.86 -15.52
CA LEU A 569 10.86 -4.66 -16.74
C LEU A 569 10.87 -3.80 -18.01
N ASN A 570 10.08 -2.72 -18.07
CA ASN A 570 10.15 -1.77 -19.18
C ASN A 570 11.48 -1.02 -19.23
N LEU A 571 12.05 -0.65 -18.07
CA LEU A 571 13.36 0.01 -18.00
C LEU A 571 14.49 -0.97 -18.38
N ALA A 572 14.44 -2.21 -17.88
CA ALA A 572 15.36 -3.28 -18.27
C ALA A 572 15.31 -3.57 -19.77
N ARG A 573 14.10 -3.66 -20.36
CA ARG A 573 13.92 -3.82 -21.82
C ARG A 573 14.55 -2.66 -22.60
N ARG A 574 14.31 -1.41 -22.20
CA ARG A 574 14.91 -0.22 -22.84
C ARG A 574 16.43 -0.22 -22.74
N LYS A 575 16.99 -0.64 -21.59
CA LYS A 575 18.43 -0.75 -21.40
C LYS A 575 19.03 -1.80 -22.34
N LEU A 576 18.44 -3.00 -22.37
CA LEU A 576 18.85 -4.10 -23.25
C LEU A 576 18.75 -3.75 -24.75
N GLU A 577 17.68 -3.06 -25.16
CA GLU A 577 17.48 -2.59 -26.55
C GLU A 577 18.48 -1.50 -26.97
N ASN A 578 19.02 -0.73 -26.03
CA ASN A 578 19.99 0.34 -26.30
C ASN A 578 21.45 -0.14 -26.22
N GLU A 579 21.77 -1.10 -25.34
CA GLU A 579 23.15 -1.53 -25.07
C GLU A 579 23.65 -2.63 -26.02
N ILE A 580 22.76 -3.33 -26.75
CA ILE A 580 23.13 -4.47 -27.62
C ILE A 580 22.69 -4.26 -29.09
N GLN A 581 23.01 -3.10 -29.67
CA GLN A 581 22.99 -2.92 -31.11
C GLN A 581 24.28 -3.52 -31.73
N PRO A 582 24.20 -4.37 -32.78
CA PRO A 582 25.40 -4.99 -33.37
C PRO A 582 26.34 -3.94 -33.97
N PRO A 583 27.68 -4.09 -33.88
CA PRO A 583 28.62 -3.06 -34.32
C PRO A 583 28.38 -2.56 -35.75
N VAL A 584 28.08 -3.44 -36.70
CA VAL A 584 27.78 -3.05 -38.10
C VAL A 584 26.51 -2.19 -38.20
N ILE A 585 25.47 -2.51 -37.43
CA ILE A 585 24.22 -1.75 -37.41
C ILE A 585 24.42 -0.41 -36.67
N ALA A 586 25.28 -0.36 -35.65
CA ALA A 586 25.65 0.87 -34.94
C ALA A 586 26.52 1.81 -35.81
N ASP A 587 27.59 1.29 -36.42
CA ASP A 587 28.47 1.99 -37.38
C ASP A 587 27.64 2.57 -38.54
N ALA A 588 26.70 1.77 -39.08
CA ALA A 588 25.77 2.20 -40.12
C ALA A 588 24.76 3.25 -39.61
N SER A 589 24.22 3.08 -38.40
CA SER A 589 23.26 4.02 -37.81
C SER A 589 23.88 5.40 -37.55
N ALA A 590 25.09 5.45 -37.00
CA ALA A 590 25.82 6.70 -36.79
C ALA A 590 26.12 7.42 -38.11
N THR A 591 26.49 6.67 -39.15
CA THR A 591 26.69 7.21 -40.51
C THR A 591 25.39 7.75 -41.10
N PHE A 592 24.30 6.99 -41.03
CA PHE A 592 23.01 7.36 -41.61
C PHE A 592 22.35 8.55 -40.92
N ARG A 593 22.47 8.63 -39.58
CA ARG A 593 22.04 9.77 -38.77
C ARG A 593 22.71 11.08 -39.20
N ARG A 594 24.04 11.04 -39.41
CA ARG A 594 24.82 12.18 -39.93
C ARG A 594 24.38 12.54 -41.36
N LEU A 595 24.31 11.56 -42.26
CA LEU A 595 23.92 11.79 -43.66
C LEU A 595 22.49 12.32 -43.81
N THR A 596 21.61 12.12 -42.83
CA THR A 596 20.21 12.58 -42.85
C THR A 596 19.92 13.73 -41.90
N GLU A 597 20.96 14.39 -41.37
CA GLU A 597 20.85 15.59 -40.52
C GLU A 597 19.91 15.37 -39.31
N GLU A 598 20.14 14.29 -38.56
CA GLU A 598 19.34 13.87 -37.38
C GLU A 598 17.84 13.57 -37.66
N ARG A 599 17.41 13.57 -38.94
CA ARG A 599 16.04 13.16 -39.32
C ARG A 599 15.76 11.70 -38.97
N TYR A 600 16.75 10.82 -39.16
CA TYR A 600 16.68 9.42 -38.77
C TYR A 600 17.70 9.13 -37.66
N SER A 601 17.24 8.49 -36.60
CA SER A 601 18.07 8.11 -35.45
C SER A 601 18.99 6.91 -35.76
N GLY A 602 18.65 6.09 -36.76
CA GLY A 602 19.49 4.99 -37.23
C GLY A 602 18.68 3.88 -37.94
N PHE A 603 19.22 2.67 -37.87
CA PHE A 603 18.59 1.44 -38.37
C PHE A 603 18.16 0.50 -37.25
N ARG A 604 17.13 -0.30 -37.53
CA ARG A 604 16.71 -1.45 -36.72
C ARG A 604 16.54 -2.66 -37.64
N TYR A 605 17.25 -3.74 -37.39
CA TYR A 605 17.08 -5.02 -38.10
C TYR A 605 16.13 -5.92 -37.30
N ALA A 606 15.14 -6.52 -37.96
CA ALA A 606 14.23 -7.50 -37.36
C ALA A 606 14.67 -8.91 -37.77
N PRO A 607 15.17 -9.75 -36.84
CA PRO A 607 15.64 -11.10 -37.17
C PRO A 607 14.53 -12.04 -37.65
N GLU A 608 13.27 -11.77 -37.29
CA GLU A 608 12.11 -12.60 -37.65
C GLU A 608 11.74 -12.47 -39.13
N THR A 609 11.71 -11.25 -39.66
CA THR A 609 11.42 -10.96 -41.08
C THR A 609 12.69 -10.88 -41.93
N ARG A 610 13.87 -10.73 -41.30
CA ARG A 610 15.15 -10.33 -41.90
C ARG A 610 15.15 -8.97 -42.59
N GLU A 611 14.14 -8.14 -42.31
CA GLU A 611 14.05 -6.79 -42.85
C GLU A 611 14.84 -5.79 -42.02
N LEU A 612 15.35 -4.76 -42.69
CA LEU A 612 15.96 -3.59 -42.09
C LEU A 612 14.98 -2.42 -42.18
N TYR A 613 14.77 -1.70 -41.06
CA TYR A 613 13.92 -0.53 -40.99
C TYR A 613 14.75 0.71 -40.67
N ALA A 614 14.39 1.85 -41.26
CA ALA A 614 14.90 3.15 -40.86
C ALA A 614 14.06 3.69 -39.70
N VAL A 615 14.69 4.24 -38.67
CA VAL A 615 13.99 4.79 -37.49
C VAL A 615 14.12 6.31 -37.48
N LEU A 616 13.00 7.04 -37.39
CA LEU A 616 13.03 8.50 -37.29
C LEU A 616 13.55 8.95 -35.92
N SER A 617 13.90 10.24 -35.79
CA SER A 617 14.14 10.86 -34.48
C SER A 617 12.91 10.86 -33.56
N SER A 618 11.69 10.70 -34.11
CA SER A 618 10.45 10.45 -33.34
C SER A 618 10.31 9.00 -32.82
N GLY A 619 11.23 8.10 -33.15
CA GLY A 619 11.13 6.67 -32.84
C GLY A 619 10.22 5.86 -33.77
N GLN A 620 9.52 6.51 -34.71
CA GLN A 620 8.69 5.81 -35.71
C GLN A 620 9.57 5.00 -36.68
N GLN A 621 9.16 3.76 -36.97
CA GLN A 621 9.86 2.87 -37.91
C GLN A 621 9.28 2.99 -39.31
N HIS A 622 10.15 2.97 -40.32
CA HIS A 622 9.83 3.04 -41.74
C HIS A 622 10.53 1.91 -42.51
N GLY A 623 9.76 1.13 -43.27
CA GLY A 623 10.33 0.20 -44.26
C GLY A 623 11.09 0.94 -45.35
N LEU A 624 12.20 0.36 -45.82
CA LEU A 624 13.11 1.03 -46.78
C LEU A 624 12.40 1.45 -48.08
N SER A 625 11.40 0.69 -48.51
CA SER A 625 10.52 1.01 -49.66
C SER A 625 9.74 2.32 -49.52
N SER A 626 9.62 2.89 -48.32
CA SER A 626 8.99 4.19 -48.06
C SER A 626 9.95 5.39 -48.07
N LEU A 627 11.26 5.16 -48.25
CA LEU A 627 12.27 6.21 -48.30
C LEU A 627 12.33 6.87 -49.69
N SER A 628 12.65 8.16 -49.75
CA SER A 628 13.00 8.81 -51.02
C SER A 628 14.33 8.28 -51.55
N ARG A 629 14.54 8.30 -52.88
CA ARG A 629 15.72 7.71 -53.53
C ARG A 629 17.04 8.16 -52.90
N GLY A 630 17.29 9.47 -52.81
CA GLY A 630 18.49 10.00 -52.13
C GLY A 630 18.64 9.57 -50.68
N THR A 631 17.54 9.42 -49.93
CA THR A 631 17.58 8.89 -48.54
C THR A 631 17.93 7.39 -48.52
N LEU A 632 17.46 6.63 -49.51
CA LEU A 632 17.77 5.20 -49.67
C LEU A 632 19.22 5.00 -50.14
N ASP A 633 19.75 5.88 -51.00
CA ASP A 633 21.16 5.93 -51.41
C ASP A 633 22.07 6.26 -50.21
N GLN A 634 21.68 7.24 -49.37
CA GLN A 634 22.35 7.56 -48.10
C GLN A 634 22.33 6.38 -47.12
N ALA A 635 21.20 5.67 -47.02
CA ALA A 635 21.09 4.47 -46.20
C ALA A 635 21.98 3.33 -46.73
N ALA A 636 21.99 3.11 -48.06
CA ALA A 636 22.80 2.09 -48.71
C ALA A 636 24.30 2.37 -48.58
N LEU A 637 24.74 3.63 -48.72
CA LEU A 637 26.12 4.04 -48.45
C LEU A 637 26.51 3.76 -46.99
N SER A 638 25.64 4.08 -46.04
CA SER A 638 25.90 3.89 -44.60
C SER A 638 26.14 2.42 -44.24
N LEU A 639 25.25 1.52 -44.68
CA LEU A 639 25.39 0.09 -44.44
C LEU A 639 26.59 -0.50 -45.21
N ARG A 640 26.84 -0.03 -46.44
CA ARG A 640 27.96 -0.45 -47.28
C ARG A 640 29.33 -0.12 -46.68
N LEU A 641 29.48 1.06 -46.07
CA LEU A 641 30.72 1.44 -45.39
C LEU A 641 30.94 0.58 -44.13
N ALA A 642 29.92 0.46 -43.26
CA ALA A 642 30.00 -0.36 -42.05
C ALA A 642 30.28 -1.85 -42.32
N LEU A 643 29.69 -2.41 -43.38
CA LEU A 643 29.99 -3.77 -43.83
C LEU A 643 31.42 -3.88 -44.34
N ALA A 644 31.91 -2.93 -45.14
CA ALA A 644 33.29 -2.95 -45.63
C ALA A 644 34.31 -2.78 -44.50
N ASP A 645 33.99 -2.04 -43.44
CA ASP A 645 34.80 -1.97 -42.22
C ASP A 645 34.87 -3.34 -41.53
N GLU A 646 33.75 -4.07 -41.42
CA GLU A 646 33.70 -5.43 -40.89
C GLU A 646 34.48 -6.44 -41.75
N TYR A 647 34.33 -6.42 -43.08
CA TYR A 647 35.17 -7.23 -43.97
C TYR A 647 36.66 -6.85 -43.85
N ALA A 648 36.98 -5.56 -43.63
CA ALA A 648 38.35 -5.08 -43.40
C ALA A 648 38.92 -5.45 -42.01
N ARG A 649 38.06 -5.68 -41.00
CA ARG A 649 38.40 -6.35 -39.72
C ARG A 649 38.65 -7.85 -39.95
N ARG A 650 37.85 -8.51 -40.80
CA ARG A 650 38.01 -9.93 -41.23
C ARG A 650 39.13 -10.16 -42.26
N GLY A 651 39.95 -9.15 -42.57
CA GLY A 651 41.12 -9.25 -43.45
C GLY A 651 40.85 -9.09 -44.95
N LEU A 652 39.61 -8.94 -45.40
CA LEU A 652 39.28 -8.65 -46.80
C LEU A 652 39.22 -7.13 -47.02
N ARG A 653 40.27 -6.57 -47.65
CA ARG A 653 40.36 -5.14 -47.97
C ARG A 653 40.45 -4.95 -49.48
N LEU A 654 39.45 -4.31 -50.07
CA LEU A 654 39.35 -4.07 -51.51
C LEU A 654 39.09 -2.57 -51.77
N PRO A 655 39.52 -2.03 -52.93
CA PRO A 655 39.19 -0.67 -53.31
C PRO A 655 37.70 -0.53 -53.60
N PHE A 656 37.08 0.55 -53.13
CA PHE A 656 35.78 0.98 -53.62
C PHE A 656 35.91 1.59 -55.02
N ILE A 657 34.94 1.30 -55.88
CA ILE A 657 34.72 2.01 -57.15
C ILE A 657 33.26 2.42 -57.19
N PHE A 658 32.98 3.71 -57.22
CA PHE A 658 31.63 4.27 -57.28
C PHE A 658 31.44 5.00 -58.62
N ASP A 659 30.48 4.58 -59.46
CA ASP A 659 30.19 5.21 -60.76
C ASP A 659 28.83 5.95 -60.72
N ASP A 660 28.89 7.28 -60.66
CA ASP A 660 27.73 8.19 -60.53
C ASP A 660 26.74 7.74 -59.43
N VAL A 661 27.28 7.45 -58.23
CA VAL A 661 26.55 7.25 -56.96
C VAL A 661 26.28 8.62 -56.32
N LEU A 662 25.23 8.76 -55.48
CA LEU A 662 24.77 10.03 -54.87
C LEU A 662 24.10 11.04 -55.82
N VAL A 663 23.79 10.66 -57.06
CA VAL A 663 23.14 11.55 -58.06
C VAL A 663 21.79 12.11 -57.58
N ASP A 664 21.01 11.32 -56.82
CA ASP A 664 19.71 11.72 -56.28
C ASP A 664 19.80 12.39 -54.88
N THR A 665 20.99 12.84 -54.44
CA THR A 665 21.23 13.52 -53.14
C THR A 665 21.19 15.04 -53.27
N ASP A 666 20.55 15.72 -52.30
CA ASP A 666 20.50 17.18 -52.20
C ASP A 666 21.84 17.82 -51.79
N GLU A 667 22.04 19.09 -52.17
CA GLU A 667 23.34 19.79 -52.04
C GLU A 667 23.84 19.92 -50.59
N GLY A 668 22.95 19.98 -49.60
CA GLY A 668 23.32 20.03 -48.18
C GLY A 668 23.94 18.70 -47.74
N ARG A 669 23.17 17.61 -47.88
CA ARG A 669 23.63 16.26 -47.53
C ARG A 669 24.78 15.77 -48.40
N LEU A 670 24.93 16.28 -49.63
CA LEU A 670 26.05 15.96 -50.51
C LEU A 670 27.40 16.35 -49.88
N ARG A 671 27.48 17.51 -49.19
CA ARG A 671 28.70 17.91 -48.46
C ARG A 671 29.00 16.95 -47.30
N ILE A 672 27.97 16.44 -46.61
CA ILE A 672 28.12 15.43 -45.55
C ILE A 672 28.58 14.09 -46.15
N ALA A 673 28.03 13.67 -47.29
CA ALA A 673 28.40 12.44 -47.98
C ALA A 673 29.87 12.45 -48.45
N VAL A 674 30.34 13.57 -49.03
CA VAL A 674 31.77 13.74 -49.36
C VAL A 674 32.65 13.71 -48.11
N THR A 675 32.18 14.26 -46.98
CA THR A 675 32.90 14.20 -45.70
C THR A 675 33.02 12.75 -45.20
N VAL A 676 31.93 11.98 -45.22
CA VAL A 676 31.92 10.55 -44.85
C VAL A 676 32.82 9.71 -45.75
N LEU A 677 32.86 9.98 -47.07
CA LEU A 677 33.80 9.31 -47.99
C LEU A 677 35.27 9.67 -47.69
N LYS A 678 35.55 10.92 -47.32
CA LYS A 678 36.89 11.37 -46.90
C LYS A 678 37.34 10.70 -45.59
N GLU A 679 36.43 10.53 -44.63
CA GLU A 679 36.66 9.79 -43.39
C GLU A 679 36.87 8.30 -43.64
N ALA A 680 36.07 7.67 -44.51
CA ALA A 680 36.27 6.28 -44.92
C ALA A 680 37.65 6.06 -45.58
N ALA A 681 38.11 7.01 -46.39
CA ALA A 681 39.45 6.98 -46.96
C ALA A 681 40.55 7.16 -45.89
N ALA A 682 40.36 8.04 -44.91
CA ALA A 682 41.29 8.22 -43.79
C ALA A 682 41.40 6.96 -42.90
N ARG A 683 40.32 6.16 -42.77
CA ARG A 683 40.34 4.85 -42.10
C ARG A 683 41.04 3.74 -42.91
N GLY A 684 41.57 4.06 -44.10
CA GLY A 684 42.48 3.20 -44.86
C GLY A 684 41.88 2.53 -46.09
N HIS A 685 40.59 2.74 -46.39
CA HIS A 685 39.97 2.31 -47.65
C HIS A 685 40.48 3.16 -48.83
N GLN A 686 40.72 2.53 -49.98
CA GLN A 686 40.89 3.29 -51.23
C GLN A 686 39.53 3.46 -51.89
N ILE A 687 39.27 4.64 -52.45
CA ILE A 687 38.01 4.96 -53.13
C ILE A 687 38.31 5.62 -54.49
N LEU A 688 37.82 5.02 -55.57
CA LEU A 688 37.80 5.61 -56.91
C LEU A 688 36.37 6.05 -57.23
N PHE A 689 36.12 7.36 -57.22
CA PHE A 689 34.80 7.94 -57.46
C PHE A 689 34.71 8.50 -58.89
N LEU A 690 33.93 7.87 -59.76
CA LEU A 690 33.73 8.28 -61.15
C LEU A 690 32.47 9.15 -61.23
N THR A 691 32.52 10.34 -61.85
CA THR A 691 31.30 11.15 -62.06
C THR A 691 31.28 11.99 -63.33
N CYS A 692 30.08 12.25 -63.87
CA CYS A 692 29.83 13.24 -64.91
C CYS A 692 29.56 14.66 -64.40
N GLN A 693 29.31 14.84 -63.09
CA GLN A 693 28.80 16.11 -62.57
C GLN A 693 29.94 17.09 -62.24
N ASP A 694 30.00 18.22 -62.97
CA ASP A 694 30.97 19.29 -62.71
C ASP A 694 30.85 19.90 -61.30
N HIS A 695 29.62 19.99 -60.77
CA HIS A 695 29.36 20.49 -59.41
C HIS A 695 29.94 19.58 -58.34
N LEU A 696 29.66 18.27 -58.41
CA LEU A 696 30.21 17.29 -57.47
C LEU A 696 31.74 17.19 -57.57
N ALA A 697 32.30 17.23 -58.79
CA ALA A 697 33.75 17.32 -58.99
C ALA A 697 34.34 18.60 -58.36
N GLY A 698 33.67 19.75 -58.51
CA GLY A 698 34.03 21.00 -57.84
C GLY A 698 34.00 20.88 -56.31
N LEU A 699 32.95 20.30 -55.75
CA LEU A 699 32.81 20.07 -54.30
C LEU A 699 33.93 19.17 -53.73
N PHE A 700 34.27 18.08 -54.42
CA PHE A 700 35.42 17.27 -54.04
C PHE A 700 36.73 18.10 -54.04
N HIS A 701 36.93 18.95 -55.05
CA HIS A 701 38.10 19.82 -55.13
C HIS A 701 38.14 20.88 -54.02
N GLU A 702 37.02 21.55 -53.72
CA GLU A 702 36.86 22.48 -52.57
C GLU A 702 37.29 21.81 -51.26
N MET A 703 36.96 20.53 -51.08
CA MET A 703 37.26 19.75 -49.89
C MET A 703 38.68 19.13 -49.88
N GLY A 704 39.54 19.53 -50.82
CA GLY A 704 40.95 19.13 -50.89
C GLY A 704 41.18 17.71 -51.39
N ILE A 705 40.27 17.17 -52.19
CA ILE A 705 40.32 15.80 -52.72
C ILE A 705 40.84 15.82 -54.16
N ALA A 706 41.62 14.80 -54.54
CA ALA A 706 42.28 14.74 -55.84
C ALA A 706 41.29 14.42 -56.97
N VAL A 707 40.99 15.42 -57.81
CA VAL A 707 40.18 15.28 -59.03
C VAL A 707 41.09 15.19 -60.25
N ARG A 708 40.82 14.22 -61.13
CA ARG A 708 41.49 14.02 -62.42
C ARG A 708 40.46 13.79 -63.52
N GLY A 709 40.75 14.20 -64.74
CA GLY A 709 39.87 13.94 -65.90
C GLY A 709 40.27 12.66 -66.63
N LEU A 710 39.29 11.93 -67.16
CA LEU A 710 39.51 10.59 -67.74
C LEU A 710 40.21 10.59 -69.12
N HIS A 711 40.10 11.67 -69.90
CA HIS A 711 40.69 11.80 -71.27
C HIS A 711 41.37 13.16 -71.53
N ARG A 712 41.32 14.07 -70.55
CA ARG A 712 41.91 15.42 -70.55
C ARG A 712 42.21 15.76 -69.10
N GLU A 713 43.15 16.68 -68.85
CA GLU A 713 43.32 17.23 -67.50
C GLU A 713 42.03 17.89 -67.04
N TRP A 714 41.65 17.67 -65.78
CA TRP A 714 40.49 18.34 -65.19
C TRP A 714 40.90 19.75 -64.78
N GLN A 715 40.21 20.74 -65.32
CA GLN A 715 40.35 22.14 -64.92
C GLN A 715 39.14 22.50 -64.07
N PRO A 716 39.32 23.17 -62.90
CA PRO A 716 38.18 23.63 -62.11
C PRO A 716 37.36 24.61 -62.94
N VAL A 717 36.04 24.38 -63.01
CA VAL A 717 35.12 25.30 -63.69
C VAL A 717 35.01 26.57 -62.84
N VAL A 718 35.91 27.52 -63.08
CA VAL A 718 35.80 28.88 -62.57
C VAL A 718 34.55 29.50 -63.18
N ARG A 719 33.42 29.36 -62.49
CA ARG A 719 32.21 30.12 -62.79
C ARG A 719 32.58 31.59 -62.64
N GLY A 720 32.77 32.27 -63.79
CA GLY A 720 33.07 33.70 -63.82
C GLY A 720 32.07 34.45 -62.95
N THR A 721 32.57 35.34 -62.10
CA THR A 721 31.78 36.03 -61.08
C THR A 721 30.59 36.73 -61.71
N ALA A 722 29.39 36.15 -61.55
CA ALA A 722 28.16 36.87 -61.77
C ALA A 722 28.20 38.14 -60.89
N ALA A 723 27.83 39.27 -61.49
CA ALA A 723 28.23 40.60 -61.03
C ALA A 723 28.04 40.83 -59.52
N GLU A 724 28.94 41.61 -58.92
CA GLU A 724 28.76 42.16 -57.58
C GLU A 724 27.34 42.71 -57.43
N PRO A 725 26.58 42.31 -56.40
CA PRO A 725 25.29 42.92 -56.13
C PRO A 725 25.53 44.37 -55.71
N ARG A 726 25.33 45.29 -56.66
CA ARG A 726 25.31 46.74 -56.43
C ARG A 726 24.48 47.03 -55.17
N PRO A 727 24.94 47.90 -54.25
CA PRO A 727 24.31 48.09 -52.96
C PRO A 727 22.88 48.59 -53.12
N VAL A 728 21.91 47.74 -52.81
CA VAL A 728 20.52 48.15 -52.61
C VAL A 728 20.50 49.04 -51.37
N ARG A 729 20.04 50.28 -51.52
CA ARG A 729 19.91 51.21 -50.40
C ARG A 729 18.94 50.62 -49.38
N ALA A 730 19.41 50.39 -48.15
CA ALA A 730 18.53 50.19 -47.02
C ALA A 730 17.67 51.46 -46.85
N ALA A 731 16.35 51.28 -46.72
CA ALA A 731 15.47 52.36 -46.29
C ALA A 731 15.72 52.66 -44.81
N GLU A 732 15.66 53.93 -44.43
CA GLU A 732 16.05 54.40 -43.10
C GLU A 732 15.02 54.02 -42.03
N VAL A 733 15.50 53.50 -40.90
CA VAL A 733 14.80 53.56 -39.61
C VAL A 733 15.76 54.24 -38.63
N PRO A 734 15.36 55.35 -37.95
CA PRO A 734 16.33 56.17 -37.21
C PRO A 734 16.98 55.51 -35.98
N ALA A 735 18.25 55.85 -35.82
CA ALA A 735 18.96 56.16 -34.57
C ALA A 735 18.05 56.68 -33.42
N SER A 736 18.35 56.51 -32.13
CA SER A 736 19.46 55.84 -31.39
C SER A 736 18.97 55.66 -29.91
N ILE A 737 19.64 54.97 -28.98
CA ILE A 737 20.83 55.40 -28.23
C ILE A 737 21.34 54.22 -27.37
N GLU A 738 22.57 53.78 -27.68
CA GLU A 738 23.70 53.53 -26.76
C GLU A 738 23.65 52.45 -25.63
N ARG A 739 24.78 51.84 -25.20
CA ARG A 739 26.17 51.89 -25.71
C ARG A 739 26.92 50.55 -25.55
N ARG A 740 27.90 50.39 -26.43
CA ARG A 740 28.74 49.20 -26.68
C ARG A 740 29.73 48.85 -25.55
N LEU A 741 29.94 47.55 -25.39
CA LEU A 741 31.24 46.82 -25.39
C LEU A 741 32.52 47.52 -24.88
N THR A 742 33.27 46.81 -24.04
CA THR A 742 34.75 46.78 -24.11
C THR A 742 35.29 45.44 -23.60
N ALA A 743 36.54 45.10 -23.94
CA ALA A 743 37.14 43.77 -23.73
C ALA A 743 37.81 43.61 -22.34
N PRO A 744 37.97 42.36 -21.84
CA PRO A 744 38.78 42.11 -20.64
C PRO A 744 40.27 42.35 -20.91
N VAL A 745 40.94 43.04 -19.99
CA VAL A 745 42.37 43.33 -20.03
C VAL A 745 43.11 42.37 -19.09
N MET A 746 44.22 41.79 -19.56
CA MET A 746 45.17 41.04 -18.73
C MET A 746 45.96 42.00 -17.82
N LEU A 747 45.97 41.73 -16.51
CA LEU A 747 47.01 42.19 -15.58
C LEU A 747 47.18 41.16 -14.44
N ALA A 748 48.37 41.10 -13.86
CA ALA A 748 48.86 40.01 -13.00
C ALA A 748 49.21 40.53 -11.57
N PRO A 749 49.89 39.80 -10.64
CA PRO A 749 49.39 39.69 -9.26
C PRO A 749 50.26 40.31 -8.16
N SER A 750 49.61 40.78 -7.06
CA SER A 750 50.19 41.03 -5.72
C SER A 750 49.12 41.55 -4.74
N ALA A 751 49.16 41.38 -3.40
CA ALA A 751 49.86 40.42 -2.53
C ALA A 751 49.41 40.61 -1.03
N ILE A 752 49.32 39.52 -0.24
CA ILE A 752 49.51 39.45 1.25
C ILE A 752 48.38 40.10 2.13
N PRO A 753 48.07 39.64 3.39
CA PRO A 753 48.63 38.54 4.21
C PRO A 753 47.65 37.42 4.65
N ALA A 754 48.22 36.46 5.39
CA ALA A 754 47.66 35.32 6.17
C ALA A 754 46.62 35.69 7.27
N ALA A 755 46.02 34.79 8.07
CA ALA A 755 46.27 33.36 8.40
C ALA A 755 44.94 32.65 8.83
N ALA A 756 44.82 31.38 9.25
CA ALA A 756 45.77 30.31 9.63
C ALA A 756 45.12 28.90 9.50
N SER A 757 45.92 27.81 9.61
CA SER A 757 45.59 26.40 9.98
C SER A 757 44.39 25.68 9.32
N ALA A 758 44.45 24.58 8.54
CA ALA A 758 45.30 23.35 8.53
C ALA A 758 45.07 22.40 9.73
N PRO A 759 45.19 21.04 9.61
CA PRO A 759 45.55 20.18 8.45
C PRO A 759 44.34 19.35 7.92
N GLU A 760 44.32 18.55 6.84
CA GLU A 760 45.33 17.92 5.93
C GLU A 760 45.72 16.45 6.25
N ALA A 761 45.19 15.52 5.43
CA ALA A 761 45.61 14.11 5.24
C ALA A 761 44.93 13.57 3.95
N VAL A 762 45.49 13.79 2.76
CA VAL A 762 46.51 12.97 2.07
C VAL A 762 46.01 11.57 1.66
N SER A 763 45.90 11.36 0.34
CA SER A 763 45.56 10.08 -0.29
C SER A 763 46.78 9.17 -0.46
N ALA A 764 46.56 7.86 -0.47
CA ALA A 764 47.48 6.87 -1.04
C ALA A 764 46.70 5.89 -1.94
N MET A 765 47.36 5.38 -2.98
CA MET A 765 46.83 4.36 -3.89
C MET A 765 47.41 3.00 -3.50
N ASP A 766 46.66 1.90 -3.62
CA ASP A 766 46.72 0.98 -4.77
C ASP A 766 45.90 -0.31 -4.51
N GLU A 767 45.69 -1.10 -5.57
CA GLU A 767 45.16 -2.48 -5.64
C GLU A 767 43.73 -2.78 -5.12
N ILE A 768 42.96 -3.55 -5.93
CA ILE A 768 42.02 -4.61 -5.53
C ILE A 768 41.51 -5.34 -6.80
N ASP A 769 41.45 -6.67 -6.74
CA ASP A 769 40.92 -7.57 -7.78
C ASP A 769 39.37 -7.66 -7.78
N GLU A 770 38.80 -8.25 -8.83
CA GLU A 770 37.43 -8.80 -8.79
C GLU A 770 37.38 -10.16 -8.02
N PRO A 771 36.21 -10.77 -7.74
CA PRO A 771 35.14 -10.23 -6.91
C PRO A 771 34.61 -11.26 -5.88
N GLY A 772 34.22 -10.85 -4.66
CA GLY A 772 33.42 -11.73 -3.79
C GLY A 772 33.32 -11.38 -2.30
N ASP A 773 32.10 -11.59 -1.77
CA ASP A 773 31.70 -11.94 -0.39
C ASP A 773 32.18 -11.19 0.88
N THR A 774 31.29 -11.22 1.88
CA THR A 774 31.54 -10.99 3.32
C THR A 774 32.17 -9.66 3.75
N ILE A 775 31.33 -8.64 3.96
CA ILE A 775 31.62 -7.63 5.00
C ILE A 775 31.20 -8.20 6.35
N SER A 776 32.16 -8.71 7.11
CA SER A 776 31.99 -9.01 8.53
C SER A 776 33.31 -8.92 9.28
N LEU A 777 33.56 -7.74 9.87
CA LEU A 777 34.06 -7.58 11.23
C LEU A 777 33.86 -6.10 11.62
N ARG A 778 32.95 -5.84 12.56
CA ARG A 778 32.83 -4.51 13.18
C ARG A 778 33.96 -4.41 14.22
N SER A 779 34.85 -3.42 14.08
CA SER A 779 35.73 -3.06 15.19
C SER A 779 34.88 -2.60 16.37
N GLN A 780 35.11 -3.18 17.55
CA GLN A 780 34.54 -2.65 18.79
C GLN A 780 35.22 -1.30 19.09
N PRO A 781 34.49 -0.27 19.55
CA PRO A 781 35.13 0.92 20.10
C PRO A 781 35.85 0.58 21.41
N ASP A 782 36.82 1.39 21.84
CA ASP A 782 37.54 1.24 23.12
C ASP A 782 36.68 1.53 24.38
N SER A 783 35.35 1.42 24.25
CA SER A 783 34.36 1.66 25.30
C SER A 783 33.63 0.36 25.67
N PRO A 784 33.32 0.13 26.96
CA PRO A 784 32.54 -1.04 27.37
C PRO A 784 31.08 -1.03 26.86
N PHE A 785 30.57 0.10 26.37
CA PHE A 785 29.23 0.22 25.78
C PHE A 785 29.34 0.29 24.25
N TRP A 786 28.49 -0.47 23.55
CA TRP A 786 28.64 -0.69 22.10
C TRP A 786 28.12 0.47 21.24
N LEU A 787 27.28 1.36 21.81
CA LEU A 787 27.04 2.72 21.31
C LEU A 787 27.37 3.75 22.39
N GLN A 788 27.64 4.99 21.97
CA GLN A 788 27.64 6.19 22.80
C GLN A 788 26.47 7.10 22.39
N VAL A 789 26.10 8.07 23.23
CA VAL A 789 24.94 8.94 22.95
C VAL A 789 25.15 9.85 21.74
N ASP A 790 26.38 10.28 21.49
CA ASP A 790 26.82 11.01 20.28
C ASP A 790 26.91 10.14 19.01
N SER A 791 26.79 8.82 19.14
CA SER A 791 26.95 7.91 18.00
C SER A 791 25.86 8.12 16.95
N PRO A 792 26.15 7.95 15.64
CA PRO A 792 25.14 8.10 14.60
C PRO A 792 23.95 7.15 14.76
N VAL A 793 22.74 7.69 14.64
CA VAL A 793 21.47 6.96 14.80
C VAL A 793 21.33 5.76 13.84
N SER A 794 22.05 5.80 12.70
CA SER A 794 22.15 4.74 11.69
C SER A 794 22.91 3.48 12.14
N LEU A 795 23.47 3.45 13.36
CA LEU A 795 24.13 2.28 13.92
C LEU A 795 23.18 1.38 14.76
N ILE A 796 21.98 1.86 15.07
CA ILE A 796 20.95 1.10 15.80
C ILE A 796 20.51 -0.12 14.94
N PRO A 797 20.52 -1.36 15.48
CA PRO A 797 20.34 -2.58 14.68
C PRO A 797 19.07 -2.64 13.83
N SER A 798 17.91 -2.21 14.36
CA SER A 798 16.64 -2.22 13.63
C SER A 798 16.41 -0.95 12.78
N LEU A 799 17.43 -0.08 12.64
CA LEU A 799 17.33 1.23 11.99
C LEU A 799 18.30 1.29 10.80
N GLY A 800 17.84 0.82 9.64
CA GLY A 800 18.66 0.74 8.43
C GLY A 800 19.23 2.10 7.98
N ALA A 801 20.44 2.09 7.39
CA ALA A 801 21.20 3.30 7.05
C ALA A 801 20.47 4.31 6.13
N GLN A 802 19.43 3.90 5.39
CA GLN A 802 18.57 4.82 4.65
C GLN A 802 17.60 5.59 5.57
N MET A 803 17.09 4.97 6.63
CA MET A 803 16.24 5.63 7.63
C MET A 803 17.05 6.56 8.51
N GLY A 804 18.27 6.18 8.91
CA GLY A 804 19.16 7.08 9.66
C GLY A 804 19.46 8.38 8.91
N ARG A 805 19.66 8.32 7.58
CA ARG A 805 19.77 9.53 6.73
C ARG A 805 18.48 10.35 6.62
N ARG A 806 17.31 9.74 6.79
CA ARG A 806 16.01 10.44 6.79
C ARG A 806 15.75 11.14 8.12
N LEU A 807 16.09 10.49 9.23
CA LEU A 807 16.03 11.07 10.59
C LEU A 807 17.02 12.23 10.72
N GLY A 808 18.26 12.07 10.24
CA GLY A 808 19.25 13.16 10.24
C GLY A 808 18.82 14.38 9.41
N ALA A 809 18.04 14.18 8.35
CA ALA A 809 17.46 15.28 7.56
C ALA A 809 16.30 16.03 8.27
N ILE A 810 15.83 15.52 9.41
CA ILE A 810 14.82 16.14 10.30
C ILE A 810 15.48 16.74 11.55
N GLY A 811 16.78 16.49 11.77
CA GLY A 811 17.54 16.94 12.95
C GLY A 811 17.84 15.84 13.97
N ILE A 812 17.47 14.58 13.69
CA ILE A 812 17.73 13.42 14.55
C ILE A 812 18.93 12.65 13.98
N ALA A 813 20.14 13.05 14.33
CA ALA A 813 21.39 12.53 13.78
C ALA A 813 22.09 11.52 14.71
N THR A 814 22.04 11.76 16.03
CA THR A 814 22.69 10.96 17.08
C THR A 814 21.71 10.03 17.81
N VAL A 815 22.22 9.18 18.69
CA VAL A 815 21.40 8.36 19.59
C VAL A 815 20.75 9.22 20.69
N ALA A 816 21.41 10.29 21.16
CA ALA A 816 20.82 11.28 22.06
C ALA A 816 19.60 11.95 21.44
N ASP A 817 19.75 12.52 20.24
CA ASP A 817 18.66 13.19 19.51
C ASP A 817 17.43 12.26 19.36
N LEU A 818 17.65 10.95 19.16
CA LEU A 818 16.57 9.96 19.06
C LEU A 818 15.92 9.65 20.42
N ILE A 819 16.71 9.61 21.49
CA ILE A 819 16.28 9.28 22.85
C ILE A 819 15.42 10.38 23.47
N ASP A 820 15.69 11.64 23.11
CA ASP A 820 15.00 12.83 23.63
C ASP A 820 13.72 13.17 22.84
N VAL A 821 13.49 12.54 21.68
CA VAL A 821 12.21 12.64 20.98
C VAL A 821 11.08 12.03 21.81
N ASP A 822 10.11 12.85 22.21
CA ASP A 822 8.82 12.36 22.71
C ASP A 822 8.06 11.60 21.59
N PRO A 823 7.80 10.28 21.74
CA PRO A 823 7.07 9.47 20.75
C PRO A 823 5.59 9.83 20.59
N GLU A 824 5.04 10.69 21.44
CA GLU A 824 3.67 11.19 21.39
C GLU A 824 3.61 12.67 20.93
N SER A 825 4.76 13.28 20.63
CA SER A 825 4.86 14.67 20.19
C SER A 825 4.26 14.89 18.80
N VAL A 826 3.47 15.97 18.70
CA VAL A 826 2.53 16.18 17.58
C VAL A 826 3.09 17.08 16.48
N ASP A 827 4.12 17.88 16.78
CA ASP A 827 4.71 18.87 15.87
C ASP A 827 5.96 18.36 15.13
N MET A 828 6.42 17.12 15.40
CA MET A 828 7.64 16.58 14.80
C MET A 828 7.37 15.90 13.43
N PRO A 829 8.21 16.11 12.39
CA PRO A 829 7.97 15.58 11.03
C PRO A 829 8.01 14.04 10.84
N LEU A 830 8.06 13.23 11.89
CA LEU A 830 8.16 11.76 11.82
C LEU A 830 7.00 11.09 11.08
N SER A 831 5.81 11.70 11.12
CA SER A 831 4.64 11.28 10.34
C SER A 831 4.91 11.27 8.82
N SER A 832 5.77 12.16 8.33
CA SER A 832 6.20 12.19 6.92
C SER A 832 7.14 11.03 6.53
N LEU A 833 7.77 10.37 7.51
CA LEU A 833 8.61 9.18 7.31
C LEU A 833 7.84 7.86 7.42
N GLN A 834 6.55 7.90 7.76
CA GLN A 834 5.71 6.72 8.04
C GLN A 834 6.22 5.86 9.22
N VAL A 835 6.96 6.46 10.16
CA VAL A 835 7.42 5.80 11.39
C VAL A 835 6.30 5.82 12.43
N SER A 836 5.95 4.67 13.01
CA SER A 836 4.97 4.60 14.10
C SER A 836 5.61 4.89 15.46
N ALA A 837 4.83 5.41 16.42
CA ALA A 837 5.28 5.62 17.80
C ALA A 837 5.78 4.32 18.46
N ALA A 838 5.29 3.15 18.03
CA ALA A 838 5.78 1.85 18.48
C ALA A 838 7.18 1.55 17.91
N GLN A 839 7.41 1.78 16.61
CA GLN A 839 8.74 1.62 15.99
C GLN A 839 9.77 2.58 16.59
N LEU A 840 9.37 3.82 16.88
CA LEU A 840 10.25 4.78 17.54
C LEU A 840 10.63 4.32 18.96
N ARG A 841 9.67 3.84 19.76
CA ARG A 841 9.93 3.25 21.09
C ARG A 841 10.85 2.04 21.01
N THR A 842 10.72 1.18 19.99
CA THR A 842 11.67 0.09 19.73
C THR A 842 13.09 0.62 19.51
N TRP A 843 13.29 1.58 18.61
CA TRP A 843 14.63 2.14 18.35
C TRP A 843 15.22 2.88 19.55
N GLN A 844 14.38 3.57 20.35
CA GLN A 844 14.79 4.19 21.61
C GLN A 844 15.19 3.17 22.67
N ALA A 845 14.45 2.06 22.80
CA ALA A 845 14.81 0.95 23.69
C ALA A 845 16.14 0.31 23.26
N GLU A 846 16.33 0.07 21.96
CA GLU A 846 17.60 -0.42 21.42
C GLU A 846 18.75 0.55 21.74
N GLY A 847 18.61 1.85 21.42
CA GLY A 847 19.61 2.87 21.72
C GLY A 847 19.96 2.98 23.21
N ARG A 848 18.95 3.02 24.09
CA ARG A 848 19.13 3.11 25.55
C ARG A 848 19.88 1.90 26.11
N LEU A 849 19.51 0.67 25.71
CA LEU A 849 20.21 -0.54 26.14
C LEU A 849 21.66 -0.57 25.63
N LEU A 850 21.89 -0.16 24.38
CA LEU A 850 23.22 -0.13 23.74
C LEU A 850 24.18 0.91 24.33
N CYS A 851 23.66 2.04 24.81
CA CYS A 851 24.44 3.09 25.46
C CYS A 851 24.66 2.83 26.96
N CYS A 852 23.74 2.13 27.64
CA CYS A 852 23.76 2.00 29.10
C CYS A 852 24.27 0.64 29.62
N VAL A 853 24.09 -0.46 28.88
CA VAL A 853 24.46 -1.82 29.35
C VAL A 853 25.78 -2.27 28.73
N PRO A 854 26.82 -2.60 29.53
CA PRO A 854 28.13 -2.93 28.99
C PRO A 854 28.18 -4.31 28.33
N GLY A 855 28.80 -4.41 27.16
CA GLY A 855 29.07 -5.68 26.47
C GLY A 855 27.89 -6.32 25.72
N LEU A 856 26.73 -5.67 25.60
CA LEU A 856 25.64 -6.17 24.74
C LEU A 856 25.96 -6.00 23.25
N THR A 857 25.59 -6.99 22.43
CA THR A 857 25.60 -6.88 20.97
C THR A 857 24.19 -6.61 20.41
N GLY A 858 24.10 -6.27 19.13
CA GLY A 858 22.83 -5.86 18.50
C GLY A 858 21.83 -6.98 18.30
N ARG A 859 22.32 -8.22 18.17
CA ARG A 859 21.46 -9.42 18.11
C ARG A 859 20.83 -9.67 19.48
N ASP A 860 21.61 -9.48 20.54
CA ASP A 860 21.14 -9.58 21.93
C ASP A 860 20.07 -8.51 22.19
N VAL A 861 20.36 -7.25 21.88
CA VAL A 861 19.44 -6.13 22.12
C VAL A 861 18.15 -6.24 21.30
N GLN A 862 18.22 -6.62 20.01
CA GLN A 862 17.00 -6.87 19.21
C GLN A 862 16.11 -7.94 19.84
N LEU A 863 16.69 -9.02 20.38
CA LEU A 863 15.92 -10.07 21.03
C LEU A 863 15.39 -9.64 22.41
N ILE A 864 16.18 -8.90 23.19
CA ILE A 864 15.77 -8.35 24.50
C ILE A 864 14.58 -7.40 24.33
N VAL A 865 14.63 -6.48 23.37
CA VAL A 865 13.52 -5.56 23.08
C VAL A 865 12.31 -6.30 22.51
N ALA A 866 12.51 -7.31 21.65
CA ALA A 866 11.43 -8.18 21.19
C ALA A 866 10.77 -9.00 22.32
N CYS A 867 11.51 -9.31 23.40
CA CYS A 867 10.98 -9.91 24.62
C CYS A 867 10.21 -8.91 25.52
N GLY A 868 10.02 -7.66 25.08
CA GLY A 868 9.30 -6.63 25.83
C GLY A 868 10.06 -6.09 27.03
N ILE A 869 11.37 -5.87 26.87
CA ILE A 869 12.25 -5.19 27.82
C ILE A 869 12.75 -3.91 27.16
N VAL A 870 12.46 -2.75 27.75
CA VAL A 870 12.70 -1.43 27.13
C VAL A 870 13.73 -0.56 27.87
N ASN A 871 14.20 -0.99 29.04
CA ASN A 871 15.24 -0.28 29.79
C ASN A 871 16.17 -1.25 30.59
N PRO A 872 17.33 -0.76 31.08
CA PRO A 872 18.27 -1.59 31.84
C PRO A 872 17.73 -2.15 33.17
N ALA A 873 16.80 -1.47 33.84
CA ALA A 873 16.25 -1.92 35.12
C ALA A 873 15.38 -3.18 34.95
N GLU A 874 14.49 -3.18 33.94
CA GLU A 874 13.72 -4.37 33.55
C GLU A 874 14.63 -5.56 33.16
N LEU A 875 15.77 -5.30 32.53
CA LEU A 875 16.76 -6.33 32.21
C LEU A 875 17.53 -6.84 33.45
N ALA A 876 17.61 -6.04 34.51
CA ALA A 876 18.23 -6.41 35.78
C ALA A 876 17.27 -7.16 36.72
N GLU A 877 15.96 -6.91 36.62
CA GLU A 877 14.93 -7.54 37.48
C GLU A 877 14.36 -8.84 36.91
N ILE A 878 14.49 -9.11 35.61
CA ILE A 878 13.91 -10.31 34.99
C ILE A 878 14.71 -11.59 35.31
N ASP A 879 14.00 -12.67 35.66
CA ASP A 879 14.62 -13.99 35.79
C ASP A 879 15.07 -14.54 34.42
N ALA A 880 16.26 -15.15 34.38
CA ALA A 880 16.88 -15.69 33.17
C ALA A 880 16.03 -16.75 32.45
N ASP A 881 15.25 -17.54 33.18
CA ASP A 881 14.35 -18.55 32.62
C ASP A 881 13.08 -17.91 32.06
N VAL A 882 12.60 -16.83 32.68
CA VAL A 882 11.47 -16.05 32.17
C VAL A 882 11.86 -15.33 30.87
N LEU A 883 13.06 -14.73 30.81
CA LEU A 883 13.60 -14.12 29.59
C LEU A 883 13.76 -15.17 28.47
N LEU A 884 14.39 -16.31 28.76
CA LEU A 884 14.56 -17.40 27.78
C LEU A 884 13.20 -17.96 27.32
N ALA A 885 12.22 -18.09 28.22
CA ALA A 885 10.86 -18.52 27.88
C ALA A 885 10.03 -17.45 27.15
N ARG A 886 10.44 -16.17 27.12
CA ARG A 886 9.90 -15.18 26.17
C ARG A 886 10.55 -15.35 24.79
N ALA A 887 11.87 -15.45 24.75
CA ALA A 887 12.63 -15.65 23.50
C ALA A 887 12.20 -16.92 22.73
N LEU A 888 11.99 -18.05 23.42
CA LEU A 888 11.52 -19.28 22.78
C LEU A 888 10.09 -19.16 22.23
N ARG A 889 9.18 -18.44 22.91
CA ARG A 889 7.83 -18.16 22.40
C ARG A 889 7.83 -17.26 21.17
N LEU A 890 8.84 -16.41 21.00
CA LEU A 890 9.05 -15.67 19.76
C LEU A 890 9.53 -16.57 18.61
N GLN A 891 10.17 -17.71 18.89
CA GLN A 891 10.61 -18.68 17.87
C GLN A 891 9.43 -19.52 17.34
N ASP A 892 8.55 -20.00 18.22
CA ASP A 892 7.42 -20.88 17.86
C ASP A 892 6.27 -20.17 17.10
N GLY A 893 6.22 -18.83 17.12
CA GLY A 893 5.09 -18.03 16.62
C GLY A 893 5.32 -17.25 15.31
N MET A 894 6.37 -17.56 14.54
CA MET A 894 6.86 -16.69 13.46
C MET A 894 6.15 -16.87 12.10
N SER A 895 5.77 -15.75 11.48
CA SER A 895 5.70 -15.62 10.02
C SER A 895 7.11 -15.47 9.42
N PRO A 896 7.37 -15.92 8.18
CA PRO A 896 8.69 -15.76 7.56
C PRO A 896 9.03 -14.29 7.31
N GLY A 897 10.17 -13.82 7.86
CA GLY A 897 10.78 -12.54 7.51
C GLY A 897 11.13 -11.60 8.67
N SER A 898 10.52 -11.74 9.85
CA SER A 898 10.71 -10.77 10.96
C SER A 898 12.14 -10.73 11.54
N PHE A 899 12.83 -11.87 11.56
CA PHE A 899 14.22 -11.98 12.04
C PHE A 899 15.00 -13.02 11.21
N GLU A 900 15.43 -12.69 10.00
CA GLU A 900 16.17 -13.64 9.13
C GLU A 900 17.44 -14.22 9.78
N TRP A 901 18.04 -13.53 10.75
CA TRP A 901 19.21 -14.01 11.48
C TRP A 901 18.90 -15.11 12.53
N LEU A 902 17.63 -15.30 12.90
CA LEU A 902 17.15 -16.39 13.77
C LEU A 902 16.82 -17.68 13.00
N ALA A 903 17.16 -17.75 11.70
CA ALA A 903 17.00 -18.94 10.88
C ALA A 903 17.74 -20.17 11.47
N PRO A 904 17.23 -21.40 11.26
CA PRO A 904 17.78 -22.63 11.83
C PRO A 904 19.21 -22.89 11.33
N GLY A 905 20.20 -22.62 12.18
CA GLY A 905 21.62 -22.76 11.88
C GLY A 905 22.54 -21.85 12.71
N GLN A 906 22.03 -20.75 13.26
CA GLN A 906 22.77 -19.92 14.22
C GLN A 906 22.51 -20.36 15.67
N THR A 907 23.45 -20.09 16.58
CA THR A 907 23.34 -20.45 17.99
C THR A 907 22.30 -19.58 18.70
N PHE A 908 21.15 -20.18 19.04
CA PHE A 908 20.16 -19.57 19.92
C PHE A 908 20.79 -19.27 21.31
N PRO A 909 20.48 -18.13 21.96
CA PRO A 909 21.08 -17.76 23.24
C PRO A 909 20.76 -18.77 24.34
N SER A 910 21.73 -18.99 25.21
CA SER A 910 21.63 -19.95 26.31
C SER A 910 21.10 -19.31 27.60
N ARG A 911 20.73 -20.14 28.57
CA ARG A 911 20.47 -19.71 29.97
C ARG A 911 21.68 -18.98 30.58
N GLU A 912 22.89 -19.29 30.13
CA GLU A 912 24.10 -18.59 30.56
C GLU A 912 24.23 -17.21 29.89
N SER A 913 23.89 -17.10 28.61
CA SER A 913 23.82 -15.83 27.87
C SER A 913 22.82 -14.86 28.52
N ALA A 914 21.62 -15.35 28.86
CA ALA A 914 20.62 -14.55 29.59
C ALA A 914 21.15 -14.05 30.95
N ARG A 915 21.83 -14.91 31.72
CA ARG A 915 22.49 -14.52 32.99
C ARG A 915 23.63 -13.51 32.79
N GLN A 916 24.36 -13.59 31.68
CA GLN A 916 25.41 -12.62 31.34
C GLN A 916 24.79 -11.25 31.03
N TRP A 917 23.65 -11.19 30.32
CA TRP A 917 22.93 -9.94 30.05
C TRP A 917 22.35 -9.31 31.32
N ILE A 918 21.66 -10.09 32.17
CA ILE A 918 21.14 -9.62 33.47
C ILE A 918 22.30 -9.15 34.38
N GLY A 919 23.38 -9.93 34.44
CA GLY A 919 24.60 -9.58 35.16
C GLY A 919 25.30 -8.31 34.62
N ALA A 920 25.16 -8.00 33.33
CA ALA A 920 25.62 -6.75 32.74
C ALA A 920 24.67 -5.58 33.05
N ALA A 921 23.36 -5.81 33.09
CA ALA A 921 22.36 -4.82 33.45
C ALA A 921 22.53 -4.32 34.90
N HIS A 922 22.89 -5.21 35.85
CA HIS A 922 23.31 -4.80 37.20
C HIS A 922 24.59 -3.93 37.25
N ARG A 923 25.27 -3.74 36.11
CA ARG A 923 26.43 -2.84 35.94
C ARG A 923 26.18 -1.75 34.89
N SER A 924 24.91 -1.47 34.56
CA SER A 924 24.58 -0.38 33.63
C SER A 924 24.85 0.99 34.27
N ARG A 925 25.38 1.93 33.50
CA ARG A 925 25.29 3.35 33.85
C ARG A 925 23.84 3.85 33.69
N THR A 926 23.46 4.93 34.36
CA THR A 926 22.19 5.60 34.03
C THR A 926 22.33 6.35 32.69
N LEU A 927 21.19 6.77 32.13
CA LEU A 927 21.18 7.59 30.93
C LEU A 927 21.74 9.01 31.21
N ALA A 928 21.54 9.54 32.42
CA ALA A 928 22.12 10.81 32.85
C ALA A 928 23.66 10.72 32.88
N ASP A 929 24.23 9.71 33.54
CA ASP A 929 25.69 9.45 33.54
C ASP A 929 26.27 9.31 32.12
N ALA A 930 25.45 8.88 31.15
CA ALA A 930 25.85 8.76 29.75
C ALA A 930 25.87 10.10 29.00
N LEU A 931 24.89 10.97 29.27
CA LEU A 931 24.77 12.32 28.69
C LEU A 931 25.81 13.27 29.31
N ASP A 932 25.96 13.26 30.64
CA ASP A 932 26.98 14.04 31.37
C ASP A 932 28.40 13.70 30.88
N ALA A 933 28.70 12.40 30.74
CA ALA A 933 29.99 11.94 30.21
C ALA A 933 30.22 12.28 28.73
N ALA A 934 29.18 12.67 27.99
CA ALA A 934 29.26 13.17 26.62
C ALA A 934 29.28 14.72 26.53
N GLY A 935 29.15 15.43 27.66
CA GLY A 935 29.09 16.89 27.70
C GLY A 935 27.71 17.48 27.41
N TRP A 936 26.62 16.73 27.68
CA TRP A 936 25.23 17.14 27.50
C TRP A 936 24.48 17.40 28.83
N GLY A 937 25.22 17.68 29.91
CA GLY A 937 24.63 18.12 31.18
C GLY A 937 24.03 19.52 31.08
N GLU A 938 22.96 19.79 31.84
CA GLU A 938 22.34 21.12 31.90
C GLU A 938 23.26 22.12 32.63
N ASP A 939 23.49 23.30 32.05
CA ASP A 939 24.18 24.41 32.71
C ASP A 939 23.26 24.98 33.83
N ASP A 940 23.45 24.52 35.06
CA ASP A 940 22.71 24.95 36.26
C ASP A 940 23.09 26.38 36.69
N ASP A 941 22.37 27.37 36.16
CA ASP A 941 22.61 28.81 36.35
C ASP A 941 22.08 29.37 37.69
N GLY A 942 22.14 28.55 38.75
CA GLY A 942 22.54 28.93 40.11
C GLY A 942 21.58 29.69 41.06
N SER A 943 21.76 29.42 42.37
CA SER A 943 21.30 30.17 43.56
C SER A 943 19.77 30.27 43.79
N ASP A 944 19.21 30.11 45.00
CA ASP A 944 19.76 29.87 46.35
C ASP A 944 18.71 29.10 47.19
N GLY A 945 19.15 28.45 48.29
CA GLY A 945 18.30 28.36 49.49
C GLY A 945 17.78 26.99 49.94
N GLU A 946 18.28 26.59 51.11
CA GLU A 946 17.66 25.78 52.18
C GLU A 946 16.11 25.80 52.22
N GLY A 947 15.38 24.73 52.61
CA GLY A 947 15.78 23.41 53.08
C GLY A 947 14.71 22.77 54.01
N ASP A 948 14.84 21.45 54.27
CA ASP A 948 14.12 20.64 55.28
C ASP A 948 12.58 20.41 55.15
N GLY A 949 12.10 19.29 55.70
CA GLY A 949 10.92 19.38 56.59
C GLY A 949 9.51 18.89 56.17
N GLY A 950 9.35 17.66 55.66
CA GLY A 950 8.32 16.73 56.20
C GLY A 950 6.81 16.81 55.82
N ASN A 951 6.26 15.62 55.51
CA ASN A 951 4.90 15.11 55.76
C ASN A 951 3.68 16.04 56.02
N GLY A 952 2.64 15.89 55.18
CA GLY A 952 1.43 15.19 55.66
C GLY A 952 0.04 15.85 55.51
N PHE A 953 -0.93 15.01 55.12
CA PHE A 953 -2.38 15.03 55.45
C PHE A 953 -3.27 16.30 55.25
N GLY A 954 -4.33 16.11 54.44
CA GLY A 954 -5.71 16.18 54.96
C GLY A 954 -6.65 17.30 54.47
N GLY A 955 -7.97 17.03 54.51
CA GLY A 955 -9.07 17.96 54.18
C GLY A 955 -9.38 18.03 52.68
N ASP A 956 -10.56 17.72 52.13
CA ASP A 956 -11.98 17.84 52.54
C ASP A 956 -12.56 19.27 52.49
N ASP A 957 -13.25 19.57 51.36
CA ASP A 957 -14.57 20.25 51.25
C ASP A 957 -14.79 21.70 51.80
N PRO A 958 -15.92 22.39 51.49
CA PRO A 958 -16.51 22.57 50.14
C PRO A 958 -17.04 24.01 49.81
N GLY A 959 -16.93 24.40 48.52
CA GLY A 959 -17.83 25.38 47.85
C GLY A 959 -17.76 26.86 48.27
N PRO A 960 -18.79 27.68 47.95
CA PRO A 960 -19.70 27.60 46.80
C PRO A 960 -20.02 28.96 46.10
N PHE A 961 -20.70 28.92 44.94
CA PHE A 961 -21.46 30.00 44.26
C PHE A 961 -20.89 31.44 44.11
N GLY A 962 -20.78 31.91 42.86
CA GLY A 962 -20.64 33.34 42.50
C GLY A 962 -20.89 33.57 41.00
N ASP A 963 -21.59 34.64 40.62
CA ASP A 963 -22.19 34.84 39.29
C ASP A 963 -21.63 36.08 38.54
N ASP A 964 -21.86 36.10 37.21
CA ASP A 964 -21.80 37.19 36.21
C ASP A 964 -20.96 38.47 36.46
N SER A 965 -20.07 38.82 35.52
CA SER A 965 -20.13 40.12 34.79
C SER A 965 -19.02 40.35 33.76
N GLY A 966 -19.42 40.85 32.58
CA GLY A 966 -18.54 41.05 31.42
C GLY A 966 -17.71 42.35 31.32
N ARG A 967 -17.01 42.42 30.17
CA ARG A 967 -16.32 43.56 29.51
C ARG A 967 -14.89 43.91 29.97
N GLY A 968 -13.91 43.57 29.13
CA GLY A 968 -12.62 44.28 29.04
C GLY A 968 -12.71 45.55 28.18
N PRO A 969 -11.58 46.25 27.91
CA PRO A 969 -11.44 46.96 26.63
C PRO A 969 -10.00 47.08 26.06
N ARG A 970 -9.89 47.77 24.90
CA ARG A 970 -8.72 48.50 24.31
C ARG A 970 -7.68 47.67 23.52
N THR A 971 -7.11 48.05 22.37
CA THR A 971 -7.17 49.09 21.28
C THR A 971 -5.88 48.88 20.43
N LEU A 972 -5.56 49.40 19.21
CA LEU A 972 -6.11 50.39 18.25
C LEU A 972 -5.39 50.27 16.86
N ARG A 973 -6.12 50.45 15.73
CA ARG A 973 -5.62 50.90 14.37
C ARG A 973 -4.63 49.96 13.62
N ARG A 974 -4.41 49.98 12.28
CA ARG A 974 -4.78 50.79 11.07
C ARG A 974 -4.56 49.85 9.83
N ALA A 975 -5.01 50.02 8.56
CA ALA A 975 -5.88 50.98 7.85
C ALA A 975 -6.40 50.44 6.47
N ARG A 976 -7.32 51.20 5.84
CA ARG A 976 -7.49 51.55 4.38
C ARG A 976 -6.59 50.86 3.33
N ARG A 977 -7.03 50.50 2.10
CA ARG A 977 -8.05 51.08 1.13
C ARG A 977 -8.13 50.13 -0.13
N THR A 978 -9.05 50.12 -1.13
CA THR A 978 -10.39 50.72 -1.46
C THR A 978 -11.08 49.97 -2.64
N ARG A 979 -12.43 50.03 -2.74
CA ARG A 979 -13.28 49.94 -3.98
C ARG A 979 -13.33 48.60 -4.78
N ALA A 980 -14.41 48.25 -5.51
CA ALA A 980 -15.81 48.73 -5.51
C ALA A 980 -16.82 47.84 -6.30
N GLY A 981 -18.05 47.71 -5.77
CA GLY A 981 -19.29 47.50 -6.55
C GLY A 981 -19.65 46.03 -6.93
N ARG A 982 -20.91 45.72 -7.31
CA ARG A 982 -22.18 46.49 -7.19
C ARG A 982 -23.42 45.56 -7.24
N LYS A 983 -24.29 45.71 -6.24
CA LYS A 983 -25.70 45.23 -6.06
C LYS A 983 -26.46 44.60 -7.25
N ASN A 984 -27.14 43.47 -7.01
CA ASN A 984 -28.62 43.32 -6.92
C ASN A 984 -28.96 41.86 -6.46
N ARG A 985 -29.80 41.57 -5.45
CA ARG A 985 -31.25 41.81 -5.17
C ARG A 985 -32.24 40.90 -5.95
N VAL A 986 -32.86 39.98 -5.19
CA VAL A 986 -34.31 39.61 -5.24
C VAL A 986 -34.76 38.76 -6.47
N THR A 987 -35.65 37.75 -6.41
CA THR A 987 -36.74 37.36 -5.48
C THR A 987 -36.86 35.83 -5.32
N LEU A 988 -37.53 35.36 -4.26
CA LEU A 988 -38.20 34.05 -4.19
C LEU A 988 -39.52 34.04 -4.99
N ARG A 989 -39.90 32.91 -5.62
CA ARG A 989 -41.29 32.42 -5.62
C ARG A 989 -41.47 30.98 -6.11
N ASN A 990 -42.52 30.34 -5.61
CA ASN A 990 -42.91 28.96 -5.88
C ASN A 990 -43.52 28.77 -7.28
N SER A 991 -43.44 27.54 -7.80
CA SER A 991 -44.60 26.89 -8.46
C SER A 991 -44.47 25.37 -8.44
N ALA A 992 -45.60 24.69 -8.21
CA ALA A 992 -45.73 23.24 -8.31
C ALA A 992 -47.08 22.91 -8.97
N SER A 993 -47.12 22.00 -9.95
CA SER A 993 -48.36 21.32 -10.37
C SER A 993 -48.19 20.22 -11.41
N ARG A 994 -48.78 19.07 -11.07
CA ARG A 994 -49.59 18.16 -11.91
C ARG A 994 -48.94 17.28 -13.00
N MET A 995 -49.17 15.98 -12.79
CA MET A 995 -49.16 14.90 -13.78
C MET A 995 -50.09 15.18 -14.98
N ARG A 996 -49.81 14.51 -16.11
CA ARG A 996 -50.86 13.82 -16.90
C ARG A 996 -50.34 12.46 -17.39
N LEU A 997 -51.23 11.48 -17.42
CA LEU A 997 -51.04 10.18 -18.07
C LEU A 997 -51.50 10.26 -19.53
N ARG A 998 -50.84 9.52 -20.42
CA ARG A 998 -51.51 8.79 -21.51
C ARG A 998 -50.67 7.58 -21.90
N ALA A 999 -51.32 6.50 -22.33
CA ALA A 999 -50.70 5.26 -22.74
C ALA A 999 -51.21 4.85 -24.12
N GLU A 1000 -50.38 4.16 -24.89
CA GLU A 1000 -50.73 3.40 -26.09
C GLU A 1000 -49.64 2.32 -26.32
N SER A 1001 -49.94 1.29 -27.11
CA SER A 1001 -49.14 0.06 -27.31
C SER A 1001 -49.65 -0.67 -28.57
N PRO A 1002 -49.00 -1.73 -29.11
CA PRO A 1002 -47.70 -2.35 -28.76
C PRO A 1002 -46.69 -2.38 -29.94
N GLY A 1003 -45.48 -2.92 -29.72
CA GLY A 1003 -44.47 -3.19 -30.76
C GLY A 1003 -43.41 -4.18 -30.25
N GLU A 1004 -42.92 -5.06 -31.12
CA GLU A 1004 -42.25 -6.32 -30.73
C GLU A 1004 -40.74 -6.26 -30.47
N ALA A 1005 -40.28 -7.27 -29.71
CA ALA A 1005 -38.95 -7.89 -29.74
C ALA A 1005 -37.67 -7.06 -29.44
N GLY A 1006 -37.11 -7.28 -28.25
CA GLY A 1006 -35.73 -6.95 -27.87
C GLY A 1006 -35.41 -7.53 -26.49
N GLY A 1007 -34.39 -8.39 -26.37
CA GLY A 1007 -34.16 -9.16 -25.15
C GLY A 1007 -33.67 -8.33 -23.95
N LYS A 1008 -34.15 -8.67 -22.74
CA LYS A 1008 -33.53 -8.23 -21.49
C LYS A 1008 -32.33 -9.14 -21.19
N ALA A 1009 -31.25 -8.56 -20.65
CA ALA A 1009 -30.17 -9.32 -20.04
C ALA A 1009 -30.48 -9.62 -18.56
N GLU A 1010 -30.02 -10.77 -18.07
CA GLU A 1010 -30.23 -11.27 -16.70
C GLU A 1010 -28.97 -11.03 -15.82
N PRO A 1011 -29.09 -11.09 -14.47
CA PRO A 1011 -27.98 -10.78 -13.57
C PRO A 1011 -27.04 -11.98 -13.30
N SER A 1012 -25.74 -11.68 -13.20
CA SER A 1012 -24.65 -12.43 -12.55
C SER A 1012 -24.76 -13.98 -12.51
N GLU A 1013 -23.94 -14.65 -13.32
CA GLU A 1013 -23.81 -16.12 -13.29
C GLU A 1013 -23.23 -16.65 -11.98
N TRP A 1014 -23.74 -17.79 -11.52
CA TRP A 1014 -23.23 -18.53 -10.37
C TRP A 1014 -22.03 -19.41 -10.79
N ARG A 1015 -20.96 -19.43 -9.99
CA ARG A 1015 -19.77 -20.23 -10.29
C ARG A 1015 -19.98 -21.71 -9.93
N TYR A 1016 -19.58 -22.60 -10.83
CA TYR A 1016 -19.52 -24.05 -10.57
C TYR A 1016 -18.05 -24.49 -10.59
N PHE A 1017 -17.59 -25.20 -9.56
CA PHE A 1017 -16.20 -25.65 -9.44
C PHE A 1017 -15.89 -26.92 -10.25
N LEU A 1018 -16.90 -27.61 -10.77
CA LEU A 1018 -16.74 -28.75 -11.69
C LEU A 1018 -17.78 -28.70 -12.82
N GLN A 1019 -17.41 -29.18 -14.01
CA GLN A 1019 -18.28 -29.31 -15.17
C GLN A 1019 -18.23 -30.74 -15.73
N THR A 1020 -19.23 -31.15 -16.51
CA THR A 1020 -19.34 -32.53 -17.00
C THR A 1020 -18.27 -32.91 -18.03
N ASP A 1021 -17.77 -31.94 -18.78
CA ASP A 1021 -16.66 -32.06 -19.71
C ASP A 1021 -15.27 -31.93 -19.04
N SER A 1022 -15.22 -31.59 -17.75
CA SER A 1022 -13.96 -31.49 -17.02
C SER A 1022 -13.22 -32.84 -16.96
N PRO A 1023 -11.88 -32.86 -17.00
CA PRO A 1023 -11.08 -34.06 -16.80
C PRO A 1023 -11.43 -34.83 -15.53
N VAL A 1024 -11.38 -36.17 -15.59
CA VAL A 1024 -11.69 -37.04 -14.43
C VAL A 1024 -10.73 -36.87 -13.24
N VAL A 1025 -9.58 -36.20 -13.43
CA VAL A 1025 -8.62 -35.87 -12.36
C VAL A 1025 -9.03 -34.67 -11.50
N ASP A 1026 -9.98 -33.86 -11.98
CA ASP A 1026 -10.49 -32.69 -11.26
C ASP A 1026 -11.70 -33.04 -10.36
N ALA A 1027 -12.19 -34.28 -10.45
CA ALA A 1027 -13.25 -34.81 -9.60
C ALA A 1027 -12.76 -35.06 -8.15
N PRO A 1028 -13.60 -34.79 -7.12
CA PRO A 1028 -13.23 -35.05 -5.73
C PRO A 1028 -12.76 -36.49 -5.47
N SER A 1029 -11.83 -36.63 -4.53
CA SER A 1029 -11.22 -37.91 -4.14
C SER A 1029 -10.42 -38.67 -5.21
N ILE A 1030 -10.33 -38.18 -6.46
CA ILE A 1030 -9.58 -38.83 -7.56
C ILE A 1030 -8.25 -38.11 -7.81
N GLY A 1031 -7.16 -38.66 -7.29
CA GLY A 1031 -5.80 -38.14 -7.57
C GLY A 1031 -5.24 -38.59 -8.93
N PRO A 1032 -4.15 -37.96 -9.43
CA PRO A 1032 -3.59 -38.24 -10.76
C PRO A 1032 -3.33 -39.73 -11.07
N LYS A 1033 -2.77 -40.48 -10.12
CA LYS A 1033 -2.51 -41.93 -10.27
C LYS A 1033 -3.79 -42.79 -10.38
N MET A 1034 -4.93 -42.28 -9.91
CA MET A 1034 -6.22 -42.95 -10.06
C MET A 1034 -6.89 -42.52 -11.37
N ALA A 1035 -6.82 -41.24 -11.72
CA ALA A 1035 -7.27 -40.73 -13.01
C ALA A 1035 -6.56 -41.45 -14.18
N GLU A 1036 -5.27 -41.73 -14.07
CA GLU A 1036 -4.49 -42.47 -15.07
C GLU A 1036 -5.03 -43.89 -15.30
N ARG A 1037 -5.39 -44.62 -14.22
CA ARG A 1037 -6.04 -45.94 -14.28
C ARG A 1037 -7.48 -45.88 -14.79
N LEU A 1038 -8.19 -44.79 -14.51
CA LEU A 1038 -9.53 -44.54 -15.06
C LEU A 1038 -9.46 -44.30 -16.59
N LYS A 1039 -8.41 -43.64 -17.09
CA LYS A 1039 -8.14 -43.50 -18.53
C LYS A 1039 -7.90 -44.84 -19.23
N GLU A 1040 -7.22 -45.80 -18.58
CA GLU A 1040 -7.02 -47.16 -19.11
C GLU A 1040 -8.34 -47.91 -19.34
N LEU A 1041 -9.37 -47.61 -18.54
CA LEU A 1041 -10.74 -48.12 -18.74
C LEU A 1041 -11.55 -47.32 -19.78
N GLY A 1042 -11.00 -46.21 -20.30
CA GLY A 1042 -11.72 -45.27 -21.18
C GLY A 1042 -12.64 -44.33 -20.42
N ILE A 1043 -12.27 -43.87 -19.23
CA ILE A 1043 -12.94 -42.80 -18.48
C ILE A 1043 -12.00 -41.58 -18.51
N LEU A 1044 -12.34 -40.56 -19.31
CA LEU A 1044 -11.47 -39.40 -19.53
C LEU A 1044 -12.02 -38.15 -18.82
N THR A 1045 -13.34 -38.00 -18.81
CA THR A 1045 -14.09 -36.86 -18.29
C THR A 1045 -14.96 -37.22 -17.09
N VAL A 1046 -15.47 -36.20 -16.40
CA VAL A 1046 -16.49 -36.33 -15.35
C VAL A 1046 -17.79 -36.96 -15.91
N SER A 1047 -18.17 -36.66 -17.15
CA SER A 1047 -19.33 -37.28 -17.82
C SER A 1047 -19.14 -38.79 -17.99
N ASP A 1048 -17.95 -39.23 -18.42
CA ASP A 1048 -17.62 -40.67 -18.55
C ASP A 1048 -17.66 -41.38 -17.18
N LEU A 1049 -17.27 -40.67 -16.11
CA LEU A 1049 -17.30 -41.20 -14.75
C LEU A 1049 -18.75 -41.37 -14.27
N ILE A 1050 -19.59 -40.35 -14.45
CA ILE A 1050 -21.00 -40.34 -14.01
C ILE A 1050 -21.85 -41.32 -14.82
N GLY A 1051 -21.62 -41.43 -16.14
CA GLY A 1051 -22.42 -42.27 -17.04
C GLY A 1051 -22.17 -43.78 -16.93
N ARG A 1052 -21.14 -44.22 -16.19
CA ARG A 1052 -20.73 -45.63 -16.13
C ARG A 1052 -21.20 -46.34 -14.86
N ARG A 1053 -21.52 -47.63 -14.93
CA ARG A 1053 -21.90 -48.41 -13.74
C ARG A 1053 -20.72 -48.60 -12.80
N ALA A 1054 -20.89 -48.28 -11.52
CA ALA A 1054 -19.84 -48.36 -10.50
C ALA A 1054 -19.26 -49.77 -10.32
N GLU A 1055 -20.07 -50.80 -10.57
CA GLU A 1055 -19.66 -52.22 -10.57
C GLU A 1055 -18.68 -52.50 -11.71
N SER A 1056 -18.86 -51.84 -12.87
CA SER A 1056 -17.92 -51.92 -14.00
C SER A 1056 -16.61 -51.18 -13.72
N ILE A 1057 -16.65 -50.08 -12.96
CA ILE A 1057 -15.45 -49.34 -12.53
C ILE A 1057 -14.65 -50.21 -11.54
N SER A 1058 -15.32 -50.76 -10.52
CA SER A 1058 -14.68 -51.62 -9.51
C SER A 1058 -14.12 -52.91 -10.11
N ALA A 1059 -14.84 -53.56 -11.05
CA ALA A 1059 -14.34 -54.74 -11.75
C ALA A 1059 -13.06 -54.44 -12.55
N GLY A 1060 -13.01 -53.32 -13.26
CA GLY A 1060 -11.83 -52.88 -14.02
C GLY A 1060 -10.65 -52.39 -13.16
N LEU A 1061 -10.90 -51.97 -11.92
CA LEU A 1061 -9.88 -51.48 -10.97
C LEU A 1061 -9.55 -52.48 -9.86
N THR A 1062 -9.63 -53.79 -10.14
CA THR A 1062 -9.44 -54.87 -9.15
C THR A 1062 -8.08 -54.79 -8.46
N GLU A 1063 -7.00 -54.51 -9.19
CA GLU A 1063 -5.64 -54.33 -8.63
C GLU A 1063 -5.52 -53.09 -7.72
N ALA A 1064 -6.38 -52.09 -7.89
CA ALA A 1064 -6.38 -50.87 -7.10
C ALA A 1064 -7.16 -51.00 -5.78
N LYS A 1065 -7.83 -52.14 -5.54
CA LYS A 1065 -8.74 -52.40 -4.40
C LYS A 1065 -9.92 -51.41 -4.30
N VAL A 1066 -10.29 -50.75 -5.40
CA VAL A 1066 -11.42 -49.81 -5.45
C VAL A 1066 -12.73 -50.59 -5.41
N THR A 1067 -13.56 -50.31 -4.41
CA THR A 1067 -14.88 -50.96 -4.26
C THR A 1067 -15.95 -50.27 -5.10
N ALA A 1068 -17.02 -50.99 -5.46
CA ALA A 1068 -18.16 -50.38 -6.15
C ALA A 1068 -18.78 -49.22 -5.35
N ARG A 1069 -18.80 -49.31 -4.01
CA ARG A 1069 -19.22 -48.21 -3.12
C ARG A 1069 -18.32 -46.98 -3.29
N GLN A 1070 -16.99 -47.15 -3.27
CA GLN A 1070 -16.06 -46.04 -3.46
C GLN A 1070 -16.22 -45.37 -4.84
N ALA A 1071 -16.53 -46.14 -5.88
CA ALA A 1071 -16.86 -45.58 -7.21
C ALA A 1071 -18.20 -44.84 -7.22
N GLN A 1072 -19.24 -45.33 -6.52
CA GLN A 1072 -20.51 -44.61 -6.33
C GLN A 1072 -20.30 -43.29 -5.56
N ASP A 1073 -19.43 -43.30 -4.54
CA ASP A 1073 -19.16 -42.11 -3.74
C ASP A 1073 -18.39 -41.05 -4.58
N TRP A 1074 -17.45 -41.43 -5.45
CA TRP A 1074 -16.86 -40.53 -6.45
C TRP A 1074 -17.91 -39.94 -7.41
N GLN A 1075 -18.85 -40.75 -7.89
CA GLN A 1075 -19.92 -40.31 -8.79
C GLN A 1075 -20.85 -39.31 -8.11
N ARG A 1076 -21.28 -39.58 -6.88
CA ARG A 1076 -22.08 -38.67 -6.04
C ARG A 1076 -21.36 -37.34 -5.82
N GLN A 1077 -20.08 -37.40 -5.46
CA GLN A 1077 -19.26 -36.22 -5.24
C GLN A 1077 -19.16 -35.37 -6.52
N ALA A 1078 -18.85 -35.99 -7.66
CA ALA A 1078 -18.80 -35.30 -8.94
C ALA A 1078 -20.16 -34.72 -9.37
N VAL A 1079 -21.27 -35.44 -9.15
CA VAL A 1079 -22.63 -34.93 -9.41
C VAL A 1079 -22.95 -33.72 -8.54
N LEU A 1080 -22.69 -33.78 -7.23
CA LEU A 1080 -23.01 -32.69 -6.31
C LEU A 1080 -22.20 -31.43 -6.63
N MET A 1081 -20.90 -31.57 -6.88
CA MET A 1081 -20.00 -30.46 -7.27
C MET A 1081 -20.31 -29.87 -8.65
N CYS A 1082 -20.83 -30.69 -9.58
CA CYS A 1082 -21.35 -30.23 -10.86
C CYS A 1082 -22.73 -29.57 -10.76
N ARG A 1083 -23.50 -29.81 -9.70
CA ARG A 1083 -24.90 -29.33 -9.54
C ARG A 1083 -25.05 -28.13 -8.63
N VAL A 1084 -24.29 -28.04 -7.55
CA VAL A 1084 -24.38 -26.96 -6.56
C VAL A 1084 -23.32 -25.90 -6.87
N PRO A 1085 -23.67 -24.61 -7.02
CA PRO A 1085 -22.69 -23.55 -7.21
C PRO A 1085 -21.87 -23.30 -5.94
N GLU A 1086 -20.70 -22.68 -6.07
CA GLU A 1086 -19.70 -22.35 -5.02
C GLU A 1086 -19.20 -23.51 -4.12
N LEU A 1087 -19.77 -24.71 -4.24
CA LEU A 1087 -19.44 -25.86 -3.42
C LEU A 1087 -18.12 -26.54 -3.86
N ARG A 1088 -17.21 -26.77 -2.92
CA ARG A 1088 -15.81 -27.17 -3.18
C ARG A 1088 -15.57 -28.66 -2.92
N GLY A 1089 -14.43 -29.13 -3.41
CA GLY A 1089 -14.11 -30.56 -3.42
C GLY A 1089 -13.97 -31.24 -2.04
N HIS A 1090 -13.78 -30.50 -0.93
CA HIS A 1090 -13.73 -31.08 0.42
C HIS A 1090 -15.10 -31.04 1.10
N ASP A 1091 -15.85 -29.93 0.96
CA ASP A 1091 -17.25 -29.76 1.33
C ASP A 1091 -18.08 -30.95 0.83
N VAL A 1092 -17.92 -31.26 -0.46
CA VAL A 1092 -18.58 -32.37 -1.16
C VAL A 1092 -18.17 -33.75 -0.61
N GLN A 1093 -16.91 -33.92 -0.17
CA GLN A 1093 -16.47 -35.16 0.49
C GLN A 1093 -17.11 -35.31 1.87
N ILE A 1094 -17.18 -34.22 2.65
CA ILE A 1094 -17.84 -34.17 3.97
C ILE A 1094 -19.32 -34.48 3.83
N LEU A 1095 -20.03 -33.80 2.92
CA LEU A 1095 -21.46 -33.97 2.67
C LEU A 1095 -21.83 -35.41 2.28
N VAL A 1096 -21.12 -36.01 1.32
CA VAL A 1096 -21.36 -37.40 0.91
C VAL A 1096 -21.01 -38.39 2.04
N ALA A 1097 -19.98 -38.11 2.85
CA ALA A 1097 -19.67 -38.91 4.03
C ALA A 1097 -20.74 -38.80 5.15
N CYS A 1098 -21.38 -37.64 5.29
CA CYS A 1098 -22.54 -37.42 6.17
C CYS A 1098 -23.84 -38.06 5.63
N GLY A 1099 -23.82 -38.64 4.42
CA GLY A 1099 -25.00 -39.24 3.79
C GLY A 1099 -25.89 -38.27 3.03
N VAL A 1100 -25.37 -37.09 2.66
CA VAL A 1100 -26.04 -36.13 1.77
C VAL A 1100 -25.50 -36.30 0.35
N ASP A 1101 -26.25 -36.98 -0.51
CA ASP A 1101 -25.79 -37.37 -1.85
C ASP A 1101 -26.53 -36.69 -3.02
N THR A 1102 -27.51 -35.84 -2.73
CA THR A 1102 -28.24 -35.02 -3.72
C THR A 1102 -28.39 -33.56 -3.30
N ALA A 1103 -28.48 -32.67 -4.29
CA ALA A 1103 -28.65 -31.23 -4.05
C ALA A 1103 -30.03 -30.92 -3.45
N GLU A 1104 -31.06 -31.67 -3.84
CA GLU A 1104 -32.42 -31.59 -3.29
C GLU A 1104 -32.45 -31.97 -1.80
N GLN A 1105 -31.70 -32.99 -1.40
CA GLN A 1105 -31.54 -33.36 0.01
C GLN A 1105 -30.80 -32.27 0.78
N LEU A 1106 -29.71 -31.73 0.24
CA LEU A 1106 -28.94 -30.65 0.87
C LEU A 1106 -29.80 -29.39 1.08
N ALA A 1107 -30.55 -28.96 0.06
CA ALA A 1107 -31.46 -27.80 0.15
C ALA A 1107 -32.65 -28.02 1.11
N GLY A 1108 -32.99 -29.28 1.42
CA GLY A 1108 -34.13 -29.65 2.27
C GLY A 1108 -33.79 -29.89 3.76
N ILE A 1109 -32.51 -29.92 4.15
CA ILE A 1109 -32.11 -30.13 5.55
C ILE A 1109 -31.97 -28.78 6.27
N ALA A 1110 -32.48 -28.69 7.50
CA ALA A 1110 -32.29 -27.52 8.34
C ALA A 1110 -30.82 -27.41 8.82
N PRO A 1111 -30.18 -26.22 8.85
CA PRO A 1111 -28.76 -26.08 9.16
C PRO A 1111 -28.31 -26.74 10.48
N ALA A 1112 -29.07 -26.57 11.56
CA ALA A 1112 -28.77 -27.20 12.86
C ALA A 1112 -28.88 -28.74 12.86
N THR A 1113 -29.54 -29.34 11.86
CA THR A 1113 -29.58 -30.80 11.67
C THR A 1113 -28.39 -31.28 10.84
N LEU A 1114 -28.02 -30.55 9.78
CA LEU A 1114 -26.83 -30.87 8.98
C LEU A 1114 -25.55 -30.67 9.79
N TRP A 1115 -25.47 -29.58 10.57
CA TRP A 1115 -24.35 -29.32 11.48
C TRP A 1115 -24.05 -30.50 12.38
N LYS A 1116 -25.07 -31.09 13.04
CA LYS A 1116 -24.89 -32.27 13.91
C LYS A 1116 -24.38 -33.51 13.17
N GLN A 1117 -24.66 -33.64 11.88
CA GLN A 1117 -24.13 -34.74 11.05
C GLN A 1117 -22.67 -34.48 10.68
N VAL A 1118 -22.33 -33.22 10.34
CA VAL A 1118 -20.96 -32.78 10.05
C VAL A 1118 -20.08 -32.86 11.31
N GLU A 1119 -20.53 -32.33 12.44
CA GLU A 1119 -19.91 -32.39 13.76
C GLU A 1119 -19.58 -33.84 14.17
N ALA A 1120 -20.55 -34.75 14.07
CA ALA A 1120 -20.34 -36.18 14.32
C ALA A 1120 -19.42 -36.88 13.30
N PHE A 1121 -19.29 -36.36 12.08
CA PHE A 1121 -18.30 -36.84 11.11
C PHE A 1121 -16.89 -36.29 11.42
N LEU A 1122 -16.77 -35.05 11.87
CA LEU A 1122 -15.49 -34.39 12.20
C LEU A 1122 -14.75 -35.09 13.35
N GLU A 1123 -15.46 -35.72 14.28
CA GLU A 1123 -14.87 -36.58 15.32
C GLU A 1123 -14.25 -37.88 14.78
N THR A 1124 -14.50 -38.25 13.51
CA THR A 1124 -14.00 -39.51 12.93
C THR A 1124 -12.57 -39.41 12.38
N ARG A 1125 -11.87 -40.55 12.38
CA ARG A 1125 -10.52 -40.67 11.79
C ARG A 1125 -10.48 -40.46 10.27
N ASP A 1126 -11.62 -40.48 9.59
CA ASP A 1126 -11.71 -40.25 8.14
C ASP A 1126 -11.89 -38.77 7.80
N ALA A 1127 -12.54 -37.95 8.64
CA ALA A 1127 -12.56 -36.49 8.46
C ALA A 1127 -11.14 -35.89 8.46
N ALA A 1128 -10.25 -36.36 9.33
CA ALA A 1128 -8.84 -35.96 9.34
C ALA A 1128 -8.11 -36.24 8.00
N ARG A 1129 -8.54 -37.25 7.23
CA ARG A 1129 -7.98 -37.57 5.90
C ARG A 1129 -8.52 -36.67 4.78
N VAL A 1130 -9.76 -36.19 4.94
CA VAL A 1130 -10.41 -35.24 4.01
C VAL A 1130 -9.84 -33.84 4.21
N LEU A 1131 -9.80 -33.36 5.45
CA LEU A 1131 -9.33 -32.00 5.79
C LEU A 1131 -7.83 -31.82 5.54
N ARG A 1132 -6.99 -32.71 6.08
CA ARG A 1132 -5.50 -32.68 6.07
C ARG A 1132 -4.86 -31.42 6.67
N SER A 1133 -5.12 -30.26 6.07
CA SER A 1133 -4.58 -28.94 6.39
C SER A 1133 -5.57 -27.80 6.08
N SER A 1134 -6.81 -28.09 5.67
CA SER A 1134 -7.90 -27.10 5.66
C SER A 1134 -8.49 -26.93 7.06
N THR A 1135 -9.10 -25.78 7.31
CA THR A 1135 -9.97 -25.59 8.48
C THR A 1135 -11.14 -26.59 8.46
N PRO A 1136 -11.63 -27.05 9.63
CA PRO A 1136 -12.93 -27.68 9.71
C PRO A 1136 -14.03 -26.64 9.37
N PRO A 1137 -15.14 -27.05 8.76
CA PRO A 1137 -16.28 -26.16 8.49
C PRO A 1137 -16.98 -25.74 9.80
N ASP A 1138 -17.70 -24.63 9.74
CA ASP A 1138 -18.54 -24.12 10.83
C ASP A 1138 -20.04 -24.11 10.47
N LEU A 1139 -20.88 -23.63 11.39
CA LEU A 1139 -22.33 -23.59 11.23
C LEU A 1139 -22.78 -22.61 10.12
N ASP A 1140 -22.01 -21.57 9.85
CA ASP A 1140 -22.33 -20.57 8.82
C ASP A 1140 -21.94 -21.12 7.44
N GLU A 1141 -20.79 -21.78 7.31
CA GLU A 1141 -20.41 -22.52 6.08
C GLU A 1141 -21.40 -23.64 5.75
N VAL A 1142 -21.87 -24.40 6.76
CA VAL A 1142 -22.92 -25.41 6.59
C VAL A 1142 -24.27 -24.79 6.20
N THR A 1143 -24.60 -23.60 6.72
CA THR A 1143 -25.78 -22.83 6.30
C THR A 1143 -25.65 -22.36 4.85
N ASP A 1144 -24.45 -21.98 4.42
CA ASP A 1144 -24.15 -21.58 3.06
C ASP A 1144 -24.21 -22.73 2.05
N TRP A 1145 -23.77 -23.94 2.39
CA TRP A 1145 -23.95 -25.12 1.54
C TRP A 1145 -25.43 -25.39 1.23
N ILE A 1146 -26.32 -25.21 2.21
CA ILE A 1146 -27.78 -25.34 2.05
C ILE A 1146 -28.32 -24.21 1.16
N ARG A 1147 -27.86 -22.96 1.39
CA ARG A 1147 -28.19 -21.78 0.58
C ARG A 1147 -27.81 -21.98 -0.89
N PHE A 1148 -26.61 -22.48 -1.17
CA PHE A 1148 -26.14 -22.74 -2.53
C PHE A 1148 -26.92 -23.88 -3.21
N ALA A 1149 -27.30 -24.92 -2.46
CA ALA A 1149 -28.09 -26.03 -3.00
C ALA A 1149 -29.49 -25.59 -3.49
N GLY A 1150 -30.07 -24.55 -2.89
CA GLY A 1150 -31.28 -23.88 -3.38
C GLY A 1150 -31.15 -23.25 -4.78
N HIS A 1151 -29.92 -23.04 -5.26
CA HIS A 1151 -29.60 -22.53 -6.61
C HIS A 1151 -29.00 -23.61 -7.53
N SER A 1152 -29.18 -24.89 -7.19
CA SER A 1152 -28.58 -26.01 -7.95
C SER A 1152 -29.18 -26.21 -9.34
N ARG A 1153 -28.32 -26.51 -10.32
CA ARG A 1153 -28.72 -26.80 -11.71
C ARG A 1153 -29.07 -28.28 -11.91
N ALA A 1154 -29.91 -28.57 -12.90
CA ALA A 1154 -30.15 -29.93 -13.37
C ALA A 1154 -29.03 -30.35 -14.33
N LEU A 1155 -28.41 -31.52 -14.10
CA LEU A 1155 -27.59 -32.17 -15.13
C LEU A 1155 -28.52 -32.89 -16.11
N ARG A 1156 -28.40 -32.58 -17.39
CA ARG A 1156 -28.94 -33.45 -18.44
C ARG A 1156 -27.99 -34.64 -18.60
N ALA A 1157 -28.53 -35.84 -18.54
CA ALA A 1157 -27.82 -37.00 -19.05
C ALA A 1157 -27.58 -36.84 -20.56
N ALA A 1158 -26.43 -37.33 -21.03
CA ALA A 1158 -26.07 -37.41 -22.44
C ALA A 1158 -26.71 -38.65 -23.10
#